data_AF-A0A2D8GD66-F1
#
_entry.id   AF-A0A2D8GD66-F1
#
_cell.length_a   1.000
_cell.length_b   1.000
_cell.length_c   1.000
_cell.angle_alpha   90.00
_cell.angle_beta   90.00
_cell.angle_gamma   90.00
#
_symmetry.space_group_name_H-M   'P 1'
#
loop_
_entity.id
_entity.type
_entity.pdbx_description
1 polymer ?
#
loop_
_entity_poly.entity_id
_entity_poly.type
_entity_poly.pdbx_seq_one_letter_code
_entity_poly.pdbx_strand_id
1 'polypeptide(L)'
;MEKDSTETENNVNYTNTLDQNLSGNQGHINEYFYNFDNDVEASFFRYNPNLMANYQSYSDYFSLFGEDPTIMTYKTFPDYLLTATKEDEEEFTRRYPIDSLTIIDSVVYDSVEMISTPFKNLESLQWNLDAEPELQRYKLVSSDWIVSDTTIFYNDTFDVTAYRAILNTPFIDSGMVFVDSSEWTDTNYVFISEDQIRFTNAFQFVKKQLSNDSLVFRINTDCNDNGQWDIAETVIEDFDDNGVFEVLYEYSDNNNNGQYDSGDDVIQDYNNDGVISTAYEFVDRGNGVWDPHEPFFDLDSSGTYDPNEPYQDRNCNGKWDDAENYVDNDLSGDFSEGDDFTDSGNKIYDIEEEFTPKDINGDGVSDKLLYLIGDKPNNLIVDWADQDNPQVLLELGLGAGITSRWGEQFENIIEEVEFTDVKQKYVEDVDSLVTLFTREKVGHVINNVSSPDEYFITKSEWSKETGGETERFYNYHIFHNPDHLNQVSYPSYFLPIGFYFSPNEIENGFWSKKNLESNVLYYTSNGYLRDGEMVDTSYFDTTDIAIYFIEKSYEVESSSVTVPAGYRPSLAVPAQDTTFQADECFKITITTNMTMVGSGVDFGQKTISWLVKNKGLAKSEIYIRWTEHPFDSDYTPNSNNLDSQNQAWVGLNRIELTSVEMQSENNVMRKFAHSTKNIELRDIGEHPDFDFDPLYISNQIGIQTLDLRELIEE
;
A
#
# COMPACT_ATOMS: atom_id res chain seq x y z
N MET A 1 -33.84 37.67 6.67
CA MET A 1 -32.86 38.43 7.46
C MET A 1 -31.50 37.98 6.99
N GLU A 2 -31.02 38.60 5.91
CA GLU A 2 -29.61 38.57 5.54
C GLU A 2 -28.84 39.32 6.63
N LYS A 3 -27.77 38.70 7.14
CA LYS A 3 -26.78 39.37 7.97
C LYS A 3 -25.53 39.47 7.12
N ASP A 4 -25.23 40.70 6.71
CA ASP A 4 -23.94 41.15 6.18
C ASP A 4 -22.81 40.64 7.08
N SER A 5 -21.85 39.95 6.47
CA SER A 5 -20.50 39.77 7.00
C SER A 5 -19.58 40.76 6.26
N THR A 6 -19.50 41.98 6.76
CA THR A 6 -18.41 42.90 6.39
C THR A 6 -17.13 42.40 7.06
N GLU A 7 -16.32 41.66 6.31
CA GLU A 7 -14.91 41.48 6.63
C GLU A 7 -14.19 42.82 6.44
N THR A 8 -13.77 43.40 7.55
CA THR A 8 -12.81 44.51 7.56
C THR A 8 -11.45 43.94 7.15
N GLU A 9 -11.07 44.12 5.88
CA GLU A 9 -9.69 43.95 5.43
C GLU A 9 -8.78 44.92 6.20
N ASN A 10 -8.07 44.42 7.22
CA ASN A 10 -6.92 45.10 7.76
C ASN A 10 -5.80 45.01 6.71
N ASN A 11 -5.66 46.02 5.86
CA ASN A 11 -4.50 46.19 4.99
C ASN A 11 -3.25 46.36 5.86
N VAL A 12 -2.49 45.29 6.06
CA VAL A 12 -1.14 45.34 6.63
C VAL A 12 -0.25 45.91 5.52
N ASN A 13 0.17 47.17 5.66
CA ASN A 13 1.11 47.79 4.73
C ASN A 13 2.54 47.30 5.05
N TYR A 14 3.08 46.40 4.24
CA TYR A 14 4.47 45.98 4.31
C TYR A 14 5.42 47.09 3.84
N THR A 15 6.49 47.36 4.59
CA THR A 15 7.47 48.42 4.31
C THR A 15 8.77 47.83 3.78
N ASN A 16 9.38 48.44 2.76
CA ASN A 16 10.72 48.09 2.31
C ASN A 16 11.52 49.37 1.94
N THR A 17 12.63 49.59 2.63
CA THR A 17 13.48 50.77 2.47
C THR A 17 14.80 50.51 1.74
N LEU A 18 15.07 49.29 1.25
CA LEU A 18 16.39 48.93 0.69
C LEU A 18 16.83 49.83 -0.47
N ASP A 19 15.87 50.22 -1.32
CA ASP A 19 16.08 51.11 -2.47
C ASP A 19 15.91 52.61 -2.15
N GLN A 20 15.61 52.95 -0.89
CA GLN A 20 15.41 54.33 -0.44
C GLN A 20 16.72 54.95 0.06
N ASN A 21 16.80 56.27 0.04
CA ASN A 21 17.91 57.01 0.65
C ASN A 21 17.56 57.36 2.11
N LEU A 22 18.30 56.78 3.05
CA LEU A 22 18.18 57.06 4.48
C LEU A 22 19.26 58.05 4.92
N SER A 23 18.93 58.98 5.82
CA SER A 23 19.85 60.04 6.28
C SER A 23 20.55 59.72 7.61
N GLY A 24 20.34 58.54 8.17
CA GLY A 24 20.91 58.10 9.43
C GLY A 24 22.35 57.57 9.30
N ASN A 25 22.90 57.05 10.39
CA ASN A 25 24.23 56.44 10.38
C ASN A 25 24.27 55.22 9.45
N GLN A 26 25.41 54.97 8.81
CA GLN A 26 25.62 53.79 7.96
C GLN A 26 26.99 53.17 8.21
N GLY A 27 27.08 51.85 8.08
CA GLY A 27 28.31 51.09 8.31
C GLY A 27 28.35 49.80 7.52
N HIS A 28 29.51 49.40 7.03
CA HIS A 28 29.64 48.17 6.24
C HIS A 28 29.47 46.94 7.14
N ILE A 29 28.72 45.91 6.70
CA ILE A 29 28.35 44.77 7.54
C ILE A 29 29.56 44.03 8.14
N ASN A 30 30.65 43.88 7.37
CA ASN A 30 31.89 43.25 7.85
C ASN A 30 32.61 44.04 8.96
N GLU A 31 32.29 45.34 9.16
CA GLU A 31 32.80 46.12 10.30
C GLU A 31 31.98 45.90 11.57
N TYR A 32 30.74 45.39 11.47
CA TYR A 32 29.77 45.37 12.56
C TYR A 32 29.34 43.97 13.01
N PHE A 33 29.33 42.94 12.14
CA PHE A 33 29.12 41.55 12.56
C PHE A 33 30.45 40.82 12.74
N TYR A 34 31.03 40.22 11.72
CA TYR A 34 32.41 39.75 11.71
C TYR A 34 32.93 39.76 10.27
N ASN A 35 34.21 40.05 10.08
CA ASN A 35 34.86 39.73 8.82
C ASN A 35 35.36 38.29 8.91
N PHE A 36 34.69 37.37 8.21
CA PHE A 36 34.99 35.94 8.30
C PHE A 36 36.33 35.54 7.67
N ASP A 37 37.01 36.45 6.97
CA ASP A 37 38.40 36.26 6.55
C ASP A 37 39.40 36.32 7.72
N ASN A 38 39.00 36.91 8.85
CA ASN A 38 39.82 37.02 10.05
C ASN A 38 39.58 35.84 10.99
N ASP A 39 40.60 35.49 11.76
CA ASP A 39 40.43 34.63 12.93
C ASP A 39 39.83 35.46 14.06
N VAL A 40 38.60 35.10 14.42
CA VAL A 40 37.81 35.75 15.46
C VAL A 40 37.61 34.74 16.56
N GLU A 41 37.99 35.12 17.78
CA GLU A 41 37.66 34.40 19.00
C GLU A 41 36.91 35.36 19.92
N ALA A 42 35.63 35.10 20.14
CA ALA A 42 34.76 35.91 20.99
C ALA A 42 34.20 35.06 22.14
N SER A 43 34.01 35.70 23.29
CA SER A 43 33.42 35.09 24.48
C SER A 43 32.24 35.92 24.93
N PHE A 44 31.17 35.23 25.32
CA PHE A 44 29.90 35.81 25.76
C PHE A 44 29.48 35.22 27.08
N PHE A 45 28.85 36.02 27.93
CA PHE A 45 28.01 35.48 29.00
C PHE A 45 26.65 35.13 28.42
N ARG A 46 26.23 33.88 28.61
CA ARG A 46 24.94 33.33 28.21
C ARG A 46 24.06 33.21 29.45
N TYR A 47 22.90 33.84 29.39
CA TYR A 47 21.96 33.94 30.51
C TYR A 47 20.83 32.92 30.35
N ASN A 48 20.33 32.40 31.47
CA ASN A 48 19.22 31.44 31.48
C ASN A 48 17.87 32.16 31.21
N PRO A 49 17.04 31.65 30.26
CA PRO A 49 15.68 32.13 29.98
C PRO A 49 14.83 32.42 31.21
N ASN A 50 14.74 31.46 32.12
CA ASN A 50 13.79 31.46 33.24
C ASN A 50 14.07 32.57 34.27
N LEU A 51 15.23 33.21 34.15
CA LEU A 51 15.67 34.27 35.04
C LEU A 51 15.79 35.62 34.33
N MET A 52 15.57 35.71 33.00
CA MET A 52 15.73 36.97 32.25
C MET A 52 14.81 38.10 32.74
N ALA A 53 13.66 37.77 33.34
CA ALA A 53 12.77 38.74 33.96
C ALA A 53 13.30 39.30 35.30
N ASN A 54 14.20 38.56 35.97
CA ASN A 54 14.67 38.88 37.32
C ASN A 54 15.89 39.82 37.34
N TYR A 55 16.55 40.01 36.19
CA TYR A 55 17.71 40.91 36.04
C TYR A 55 17.76 41.58 34.67
N GLN A 56 18.18 42.85 34.63
CA GLN A 56 18.27 43.64 33.41
C GLN A 56 19.70 43.76 32.89
N SER A 57 20.70 43.56 33.76
CA SER A 57 22.12 43.66 33.44
C SER A 57 22.96 42.56 34.09
N TYR A 58 24.20 42.37 33.61
CA TYR A 58 25.21 41.53 34.28
C TYR A 58 25.38 41.88 35.76
N SER A 59 25.45 43.18 36.09
CA SER A 59 25.61 43.65 37.47
C SER A 59 24.46 43.20 38.39
N ASP A 60 23.23 43.16 37.87
CA ASP A 60 22.06 42.65 38.60
C ASP A 60 22.17 41.13 38.80
N TYR A 61 22.57 40.38 37.76
CA TYR A 61 22.78 38.93 37.83
C TYR A 61 23.81 38.56 38.90
N PHE A 62 24.99 39.16 38.82
CA PHE A 62 26.09 38.88 39.75
C PHE A 62 25.71 39.25 41.18
N SER A 63 24.90 40.29 41.37
CA SER A 63 24.40 40.67 42.70
C SER A 63 23.41 39.66 43.29
N LEU A 64 22.65 38.96 42.44
CA LEU A 64 21.65 37.97 42.84
C LEU A 64 22.28 36.60 43.12
N PHE A 65 23.17 36.14 42.25
CA PHE A 65 23.73 34.78 42.31
C PHE A 65 25.14 34.72 42.90
N GLY A 66 25.89 35.83 42.88
CA GLY A 66 27.27 35.89 43.39
C GLY A 66 28.31 35.22 42.48
N GLU A 67 27.92 34.87 41.26
CA GLU A 67 28.75 34.18 40.27
C GLU A 67 28.48 34.71 38.85
N ASP A 68 29.38 34.41 37.92
CA ASP A 68 29.21 34.75 36.50
C ASP A 68 28.18 33.83 35.84
N PRO A 69 27.47 34.31 34.80
CA PRO A 69 26.72 33.43 33.92
C PRO A 69 27.63 32.46 33.15
N THR A 70 27.02 31.41 32.59
CA THR A 70 27.69 30.47 31.68
C THR A 70 28.43 31.21 30.56
N ILE A 71 29.65 30.77 30.24
CA ILE A 71 30.42 31.32 29.12
C ILE A 71 30.08 30.54 27.84
N MET A 72 29.80 31.28 26.77
CA MET A 72 29.73 30.77 25.40
C MET A 72 30.89 31.33 24.59
N THR A 73 31.69 30.48 23.99
CA THR A 73 32.77 30.86 23.06
C THR A 73 32.26 30.82 21.62
N TYR A 74 32.87 31.63 20.76
CA TYR A 74 32.59 31.69 19.33
C TYR A 74 33.90 31.83 18.56
N LYS A 75 34.09 30.99 17.53
CA LYS A 75 35.31 30.90 16.72
C LYS A 75 35.01 30.87 15.23
N THR A 76 35.80 31.58 14.43
CA THR A 76 35.78 31.48 12.96
C THR A 76 36.87 30.52 12.47
N PHE A 77 36.61 29.86 11.34
CA PHE A 77 37.54 28.91 10.72
C PHE A 77 37.82 29.31 9.25
N PRO A 78 38.45 30.48 9.01
CA PRO A 78 38.69 31.06 7.68
C PRO A 78 39.49 30.17 6.72
N ASP A 79 40.34 29.27 7.21
CA ASP A 79 41.18 28.41 6.37
C ASP A 79 40.47 27.15 5.84
N TYR A 80 39.20 26.95 6.19
CA TYR A 80 38.39 25.78 5.83
C TYR A 80 37.26 26.14 4.84
N LEU A 81 37.26 25.52 3.66
CA LEU A 81 36.25 25.69 2.59
C LEU A 81 35.32 24.47 2.47
N LEU A 82 34.09 24.69 1.98
CA LEU A 82 33.01 23.71 1.99
C LEU A 82 32.42 23.45 0.59
N THR A 83 32.87 22.44 -0.19
CA THR A 83 32.48 22.41 -1.62
C THR A 83 32.60 21.05 -2.35
N ALA A 84 31.60 20.72 -3.17
CA ALA A 84 31.64 19.83 -4.34
C ALA A 84 30.59 20.29 -5.38
N THR A 85 30.90 20.26 -6.68
CA THR A 85 30.09 20.83 -7.79
C THR A 85 29.77 19.81 -8.89
N LYS A 86 28.95 20.20 -9.90
CA LYS A 86 28.64 19.36 -11.08
C LYS A 86 29.87 18.98 -11.90
N GLU A 87 30.90 19.83 -11.90
CA GLU A 87 32.14 19.56 -12.64
C GLU A 87 32.92 18.37 -12.06
N ASP A 88 32.60 17.96 -10.84
CA ASP A 88 33.20 16.83 -10.12
C ASP A 88 32.45 15.50 -10.35
N GLU A 89 31.38 15.46 -11.15
CA GLU A 89 30.52 14.29 -11.35
C GLU A 89 31.30 13.03 -11.78
N GLU A 90 32.25 13.17 -12.71
CA GLU A 90 33.06 12.04 -13.20
C GLU A 90 33.98 11.45 -12.11
N GLU A 91 34.41 12.24 -11.13
CA GLU A 91 35.23 11.77 -10.02
C GLU A 91 34.37 11.12 -8.92
N PHE A 92 33.22 11.72 -8.61
CA PHE A 92 32.37 11.32 -7.48
C PHE A 92 31.45 10.12 -7.80
N THR A 93 31.07 9.93 -9.06
CA THR A 93 30.25 8.78 -9.50
C THR A 93 31.08 7.59 -9.98
N ARG A 94 32.41 7.72 -10.01
CA ARG A 94 33.30 6.66 -10.47
C ARG A 94 33.24 5.45 -9.55
N ARG A 95 32.88 4.30 -10.13
CA ARG A 95 32.80 3.02 -9.42
C ARG A 95 34.17 2.34 -9.39
N TYR A 96 34.61 1.94 -8.21
CA TYR A 96 35.79 1.14 -7.98
C TYR A 96 35.38 -0.25 -7.48
N PRO A 97 35.85 -1.35 -8.09
CA PRO A 97 35.52 -2.70 -7.62
C PRO A 97 36.11 -2.96 -6.24
N ILE A 98 35.40 -3.72 -5.43
CA ILE A 98 35.84 -4.23 -4.12
C ILE A 98 36.10 -5.73 -4.28
N ASP A 99 37.34 -6.07 -4.60
CA ASP A 99 37.73 -7.46 -4.88
C ASP A 99 37.47 -8.41 -3.71
N SER A 100 37.53 -7.92 -2.45
CA SER A 100 37.29 -8.73 -1.26
C SER A 100 35.83 -9.12 -1.03
N LEU A 101 34.88 -8.44 -1.68
CA LEU A 101 33.45 -8.69 -1.59
C LEU A 101 32.87 -9.21 -2.92
N THR A 102 33.72 -9.35 -3.94
CA THR A 102 33.33 -9.88 -5.25
C THR A 102 33.51 -11.39 -5.26
N ILE A 103 32.45 -12.13 -5.59
CA ILE A 103 32.43 -13.59 -5.68
C ILE A 103 31.92 -13.94 -7.07
N ILE A 104 32.76 -14.60 -7.86
CA ILE A 104 32.41 -15.12 -9.17
C ILE A 104 31.79 -16.52 -8.99
N ASP A 105 30.77 -16.84 -9.79
CA ASP A 105 30.08 -18.13 -9.76
C ASP A 105 29.52 -18.50 -8.36
N SER A 106 28.87 -17.54 -7.69
CA SER A 106 28.23 -17.81 -6.40
C SER A 106 27.02 -18.72 -6.58
N VAL A 107 27.05 -19.90 -5.94
CA VAL A 107 25.97 -20.89 -6.04
C VAL A 107 25.01 -20.74 -4.87
N VAL A 108 23.75 -20.39 -5.16
CA VAL A 108 22.65 -20.33 -4.20
C VAL A 108 21.71 -21.51 -4.41
N TYR A 109 21.37 -22.19 -3.31
CA TYR A 109 20.43 -23.30 -3.32
C TYR A 109 19.02 -22.77 -3.08
N ASP A 110 18.10 -23.11 -3.96
CA ASP A 110 16.69 -22.76 -3.81
C ASP A 110 15.78 -23.92 -4.27
N SER A 111 14.48 -23.77 -4.08
CA SER A 111 13.51 -24.80 -4.38
C SER A 111 12.21 -24.24 -4.92
N VAL A 112 11.61 -24.98 -5.84
CA VAL A 112 10.31 -24.66 -6.41
C VAL A 112 9.32 -25.77 -6.06
N GLU A 113 8.28 -25.41 -5.29
CA GLU A 113 7.13 -26.28 -5.05
C GLU A 113 6.17 -26.22 -6.24
N MET A 114 5.72 -27.39 -6.67
CA MET A 114 4.67 -27.58 -7.66
C MET A 114 3.57 -28.46 -7.08
N ILE A 115 2.32 -28.06 -7.29
CA ILE A 115 1.14 -28.76 -6.79
C ILE A 115 0.27 -29.11 -8.00
N SER A 116 -0.22 -30.35 -8.06
CA SER A 116 -1.17 -30.79 -9.08
C SER A 116 -2.52 -30.06 -8.95
N THR A 117 -3.32 -30.04 -10.02
CA THR A 117 -4.72 -29.63 -9.93
C THR A 117 -5.45 -30.60 -8.99
N PRO A 118 -6.12 -30.13 -7.92
CA PRO A 118 -6.89 -31.00 -7.06
C PRO A 118 -8.12 -31.52 -7.80
N PHE A 119 -8.41 -32.81 -7.67
CA PHE A 119 -9.61 -33.44 -8.26
C PHE A 119 -10.22 -34.45 -7.29
N LYS A 120 -11.44 -34.90 -7.58
CA LYS A 120 -12.10 -35.98 -6.86
C LYS A 120 -12.40 -37.11 -7.83
N ASN A 121 -12.30 -38.34 -7.33
CA ASN A 121 -12.76 -39.52 -8.03
C ASN A 121 -14.25 -39.68 -7.83
N LEU A 122 -14.96 -40.10 -8.88
CA LEU A 122 -16.33 -40.61 -8.76
C LEU A 122 -16.24 -42.07 -8.31
N GLU A 123 -16.70 -42.37 -7.10
CA GLU A 123 -16.61 -43.72 -6.53
C GLU A 123 -17.87 -44.55 -6.82
N SER A 124 -19.04 -43.93 -6.73
CA SER A 124 -20.31 -44.57 -7.09
C SER A 124 -21.39 -43.55 -7.48
N LEU A 125 -22.45 -44.06 -8.10
CA LEU A 125 -23.72 -43.37 -8.26
C LEU A 125 -24.75 -44.06 -7.37
N GLN A 126 -25.52 -43.28 -6.61
CA GLN A 126 -26.55 -43.82 -5.72
C GLN A 126 -27.90 -43.14 -5.98
N TRP A 127 -28.93 -43.95 -6.22
CA TRP A 127 -30.29 -43.46 -6.40
C TRP A 127 -30.81 -42.82 -5.11
N ASN A 128 -31.33 -41.61 -5.22
CA ASN A 128 -31.77 -40.84 -4.07
C ASN A 128 -33.22 -41.13 -3.69
N LEU A 129 -33.44 -42.18 -2.88
CA LEU A 129 -34.76 -42.53 -2.34
C LEU A 129 -35.33 -41.51 -1.35
N ASP A 130 -34.50 -40.63 -0.78
CA ASP A 130 -34.96 -39.60 0.17
C ASP A 130 -35.67 -38.40 -0.50
N ALA A 131 -35.65 -38.32 -1.84
CA ALA A 131 -36.37 -37.29 -2.58
C ALA A 131 -37.83 -37.69 -2.85
N GLU A 132 -38.67 -36.69 -3.09
CA GLU A 132 -40.01 -36.89 -3.66
C GLU A 132 -39.92 -37.71 -4.96
N PRO A 133 -40.86 -38.63 -5.26
CA PRO A 133 -40.77 -39.58 -6.38
C PRO A 133 -40.37 -38.94 -7.71
N GLU A 134 -40.99 -37.81 -8.07
CA GLU A 134 -40.70 -37.04 -9.29
C GLU A 134 -39.31 -36.36 -9.34
N LEU A 135 -38.62 -36.27 -8.20
CA LEU A 135 -37.29 -35.67 -8.05
C LEU A 135 -36.19 -36.70 -7.80
N GLN A 136 -36.54 -37.98 -7.66
CA GLN A 136 -35.58 -39.06 -7.46
C GLN A 136 -34.66 -39.20 -8.67
N ARG A 137 -33.36 -39.36 -8.41
CA ARG A 137 -32.32 -39.47 -9.43
C ARG A 137 -31.01 -39.93 -8.80
N TYR A 138 -30.06 -40.39 -9.61
CA TYR A 138 -28.72 -40.72 -9.13
C TYR A 138 -27.97 -39.49 -8.59
N LYS A 139 -27.37 -39.63 -7.41
CA LYS A 139 -26.41 -38.70 -6.82
C LYS A 139 -24.99 -39.21 -7.07
N LEU A 140 -24.09 -38.29 -7.40
CA LEU A 140 -22.67 -38.58 -7.56
C LEU A 140 -22.00 -38.67 -6.19
N VAL A 141 -21.41 -39.82 -5.87
CA VAL A 141 -20.63 -40.03 -4.64
C VAL A 141 -19.15 -39.91 -4.99
N SER A 142 -18.52 -38.84 -4.50
CA SER A 142 -17.11 -38.55 -4.79
C SER A 142 -16.19 -38.82 -3.61
N SER A 143 -14.93 -39.12 -3.89
CA SER A 143 -13.87 -39.25 -2.89
C SER A 143 -13.53 -37.93 -2.18
N ASP A 144 -12.61 -38.00 -1.23
CA ASP A 144 -11.86 -36.84 -0.77
C ASP A 144 -11.00 -36.24 -1.90
N TRP A 145 -10.57 -35.00 -1.72
CA TRP A 145 -9.70 -34.32 -2.68
C TRP A 145 -8.36 -35.04 -2.82
N ILE A 146 -8.01 -35.39 -4.05
CA ILE A 146 -6.72 -35.97 -4.43
C ILE A 146 -5.85 -34.84 -4.96
N VAL A 147 -4.68 -34.70 -4.36
CA VAL A 147 -3.65 -33.73 -4.75
C VAL A 147 -2.28 -34.35 -4.49
N SER A 148 -1.30 -34.01 -5.34
CA SER A 148 0.09 -34.35 -5.13
C SER A 148 0.93 -33.10 -5.31
N ASP A 149 1.94 -32.97 -4.46
CA ASP A 149 2.96 -31.93 -4.57
C ASP A 149 4.33 -32.55 -4.85
N THR A 150 5.24 -31.74 -5.35
CA THR A 150 6.66 -32.06 -5.43
C THR A 150 7.49 -30.80 -5.29
N THR A 151 8.66 -30.95 -4.67
CA THR A 151 9.63 -29.86 -4.51
C THR A 151 10.85 -30.17 -5.36
N ILE A 152 11.15 -29.29 -6.31
CA ILE A 152 12.34 -29.39 -7.15
C ILE A 152 13.39 -28.44 -6.60
N PHE A 153 14.51 -29.00 -6.17
CA PHE A 153 15.67 -28.22 -5.74
C PHE A 153 16.54 -27.87 -6.94
N TYR A 154 16.99 -26.63 -7.01
CA TYR A 154 17.87 -26.16 -8.06
C TYR A 154 18.96 -25.25 -7.48
N ASN A 155 20.03 -25.11 -8.25
CA ASN A 155 21.15 -24.25 -7.92
C ASN A 155 21.13 -23.09 -8.92
N ASP A 156 21.02 -21.88 -8.41
CA ASP A 156 21.24 -20.65 -9.18
C ASP A 156 22.71 -20.25 -9.04
N THR A 157 23.37 -19.88 -10.14
CA THR A 157 24.79 -19.51 -10.15
C THR A 157 24.94 -18.15 -10.79
N PHE A 158 25.32 -17.15 -9.99
CA PHE A 158 25.44 -15.78 -10.44
C PHE A 158 26.66 -15.08 -9.87
N ASP A 159 27.08 -14.02 -10.55
CA ASP A 159 28.20 -13.21 -10.11
C ASP A 159 27.74 -12.18 -9.07
N VAL A 160 28.37 -12.19 -7.90
CA VAL A 160 28.21 -11.16 -6.88
C VAL A 160 29.37 -10.17 -7.06
N THR A 161 29.07 -8.97 -7.51
CA THR A 161 30.07 -7.91 -7.66
C THR A 161 29.79 -6.76 -6.70
N ALA A 162 30.84 -6.28 -6.05
CA ALA A 162 30.73 -5.16 -5.12
C ALA A 162 31.53 -3.98 -5.68
N TYR A 163 30.90 -2.81 -5.72
CA TYR A 163 31.54 -1.55 -6.10
C TYR A 163 31.42 -0.55 -4.97
N ARG A 164 32.40 0.34 -4.86
CA ARG A 164 32.28 1.59 -4.11
C ARG A 164 32.29 2.79 -5.04
N ALA A 165 31.44 3.75 -4.78
CA ALA A 165 31.48 5.09 -5.36
C ALA A 165 31.26 6.13 -4.26
N ILE A 166 31.62 7.40 -4.51
CA ILE A 166 31.37 8.45 -3.52
C ILE A 166 29.87 8.78 -3.51
N LEU A 167 29.26 8.93 -4.68
CA LEU A 167 27.82 9.19 -4.85
C LEU A 167 27.19 8.26 -5.90
N ASN A 168 25.89 7.99 -5.74
CA ASN A 168 25.11 7.20 -6.69
C ASN A 168 24.55 8.08 -7.81
N THR A 169 24.28 7.49 -8.97
CA THR A 169 23.58 8.15 -10.08
C THR A 169 22.07 8.04 -9.92
N PRO A 170 21.28 9.08 -10.27
CA PRO A 170 21.71 10.33 -10.90
C PRO A 170 22.33 11.36 -9.93
N PHE A 171 23.35 12.09 -10.40
CA PHE A 171 23.99 13.20 -9.69
C PHE A 171 23.11 14.47 -9.74
N ILE A 172 23.40 15.49 -8.91
CA ILE A 172 22.60 16.72 -8.94
C ILE A 172 22.75 17.51 -10.24
N ASP A 173 21.64 18.04 -10.76
CA ASP A 173 21.62 18.83 -11.98
C ASP A 173 22.17 20.25 -11.80
N SER A 174 22.03 20.82 -10.59
CA SER A 174 22.50 22.14 -10.13
C SER A 174 22.57 22.21 -8.60
N GLY A 175 23.51 22.99 -8.05
CA GLY A 175 23.63 23.21 -6.60
C GLY A 175 24.90 22.60 -5.99
N MET A 176 24.93 22.46 -4.66
CA MET A 176 25.98 21.74 -3.91
C MET A 176 25.37 20.56 -3.16
N VAL A 177 26.07 19.42 -3.13
CA VAL A 177 25.66 18.23 -2.35
C VAL A 177 26.65 18.00 -1.22
N PHE A 178 26.11 17.78 -0.03
CA PHE A 178 26.83 17.29 1.13
C PHE A 178 26.54 15.80 1.29
N VAL A 179 27.59 15.03 1.42
CA VAL A 179 27.59 13.57 1.57
C VAL A 179 28.03 13.26 3.04
N ASP A 180 27.97 12.03 3.62
CA ASP A 180 28.58 11.48 4.91
C ASP A 180 29.81 10.54 4.65
N SER A 181 31.06 10.86 5.06
CA SER A 181 32.30 10.13 4.63
C SER A 181 32.64 9.00 5.60
N SER A 182 31.93 8.93 6.71
CA SER A 182 32.14 7.96 7.76
C SER A 182 31.16 6.78 7.59
N GLU A 183 29.97 7.08 7.06
CA GLU A 183 28.92 6.10 6.83
C GLU A 183 28.84 5.65 5.36
N TRP A 184 28.70 4.33 5.17
CA TRP A 184 28.42 3.72 3.87
C TRP A 184 26.99 3.23 3.85
N THR A 185 26.26 3.59 2.81
CA THR A 185 24.97 3.01 2.47
C THR A 185 25.16 2.04 1.32
N ASP A 186 24.61 0.83 1.44
CA ASP A 186 24.60 -0.14 0.35
C ASP A 186 23.28 -0.08 -0.42
N THR A 187 23.39 -0.16 -1.74
CA THR A 187 22.25 -0.37 -2.63
C THR A 187 22.50 -1.63 -3.42
N ASN A 188 21.56 -2.58 -3.34
CA ASN A 188 21.63 -3.84 -4.05
C ASN A 188 20.83 -3.76 -5.34
N TYR A 189 21.49 -4.12 -6.45
CA TYR A 189 20.89 -4.24 -7.77
C TYR A 189 20.90 -5.71 -8.16
N VAL A 190 19.73 -6.25 -8.49
CA VAL A 190 19.57 -7.61 -9.00
C VAL A 190 19.36 -7.51 -10.49
N PHE A 191 20.24 -8.14 -11.27
CA PHE A 191 20.11 -8.27 -12.71
C PHE A 191 19.64 -9.69 -13.01
N ILE A 192 18.50 -9.78 -13.68
CA ILE A 192 17.86 -11.03 -14.05
C ILE A 192 18.18 -11.28 -15.52
N SER A 193 18.54 -12.51 -15.85
CA SER A 193 18.74 -12.96 -17.23
C SER A 193 17.45 -12.80 -18.05
N GLU A 194 17.57 -12.56 -19.36
CA GLU A 194 16.41 -12.55 -20.25
C GLU A 194 15.74 -13.93 -20.35
N ASP A 195 16.51 -15.00 -20.08
CA ASP A 195 16.04 -16.38 -20.11
C ASP A 195 15.71 -16.86 -18.68
N GLN A 196 14.43 -17.07 -18.38
CA GLN A 196 13.98 -17.63 -17.10
C GLN A 196 14.21 -19.15 -17.01
N ILE A 197 14.50 -19.64 -15.80
CA ILE A 197 14.58 -21.08 -15.55
C ILE A 197 13.16 -21.67 -15.55
N ARG A 198 12.90 -22.56 -16.51
CA ARG A 198 11.62 -23.26 -16.62
C ARG A 198 11.70 -24.66 -16.02
N PHE A 199 10.94 -24.88 -14.96
CA PHE A 199 10.72 -26.20 -14.39
C PHE A 199 9.41 -26.79 -14.94
N THR A 200 9.42 -28.08 -15.23
CA THR A 200 8.23 -28.82 -15.67
C THR A 200 8.15 -30.12 -14.92
N ASN A 201 7.00 -30.38 -14.29
CA ASN A 201 6.70 -31.66 -13.68
C ASN A 201 5.40 -32.23 -14.23
N ALA A 202 5.35 -33.55 -14.37
CA ALA A 202 4.19 -34.28 -14.83
C ALA A 202 3.70 -35.18 -13.69
N PHE A 203 2.52 -34.87 -13.14
CA PHE A 203 1.88 -35.72 -12.16
C PHE A 203 0.99 -36.74 -12.89
N GLN A 204 1.24 -38.02 -12.64
CA GLN A 204 0.43 -39.10 -13.19
C GLN A 204 -0.63 -39.53 -12.18
N PHE A 205 -1.88 -39.53 -12.61
CA PHE A 205 -3.01 -39.94 -11.79
C PHE A 205 -3.89 -40.93 -12.55
N VAL A 206 -4.56 -41.79 -11.79
CA VAL A 206 -5.71 -42.56 -12.26
C VAL A 206 -6.95 -41.86 -11.72
N LYS A 207 -7.79 -41.36 -12.63
CA LYS A 207 -9.06 -40.70 -12.28
C LYS A 207 -10.22 -41.63 -12.56
N LYS A 208 -11.15 -41.70 -11.61
CA LYS A 208 -12.45 -42.35 -11.81
C LYS A 208 -13.47 -41.31 -12.24
N GLN A 209 -14.08 -41.52 -13.40
CA GLN A 209 -15.06 -40.59 -13.96
C GLN A 209 -16.19 -41.36 -14.66
N LEU A 210 -17.27 -40.65 -15.00
CA LEU A 210 -18.31 -41.23 -15.85
C LEU A 210 -17.72 -41.51 -17.23
N SER A 211 -17.97 -42.71 -17.74
CA SER A 211 -17.70 -43.02 -19.14
C SER A 211 -18.56 -42.14 -20.05
N ASN A 212 -18.06 -41.84 -21.25
CA ASN A 212 -18.82 -41.18 -22.30
C ASN A 212 -20.09 -41.96 -22.70
N ASP A 213 -20.13 -43.27 -22.41
CA ASP A 213 -21.28 -44.12 -22.70
C ASP A 213 -22.24 -44.25 -21.52
N SER A 214 -22.06 -43.48 -20.44
CA SER A 214 -22.93 -43.52 -19.26
C SER A 214 -24.41 -43.29 -19.60
N LEU A 215 -25.27 -44.21 -19.13
CA LEU A 215 -26.72 -44.21 -19.39
C LEU A 215 -27.49 -43.20 -18.53
N VAL A 216 -26.86 -42.73 -17.46
CA VAL A 216 -27.54 -42.04 -16.35
C VAL A 216 -28.10 -40.68 -16.77
N PHE A 217 -27.47 -40.03 -17.73
CA PHE A 217 -27.90 -38.73 -18.29
C PHE A 217 -28.69 -38.87 -19.59
N ARG A 218 -28.85 -40.10 -20.11
CA ARG A 218 -29.61 -40.31 -21.33
C ARG A 218 -31.08 -40.05 -21.03
N ILE A 219 -31.78 -39.48 -21.99
CA ILE A 219 -33.23 -39.33 -22.05
C ILE A 219 -33.69 -40.29 -23.12
N ASN A 220 -34.60 -41.21 -22.81
CA ASN A 220 -35.14 -42.12 -23.82
C ASN A 220 -35.91 -41.31 -24.88
N THR A 221 -35.71 -41.64 -26.15
CA THR A 221 -36.52 -41.09 -27.25
C THR A 221 -37.17 -42.17 -28.11
N ASP A 222 -36.94 -43.44 -27.78
CA ASP A 222 -37.59 -44.62 -28.34
C ASP A 222 -38.86 -44.90 -27.54
N CYS A 223 -39.91 -44.09 -27.78
CA CYS A 223 -41.08 -44.06 -26.90
C CYS A 223 -42.11 -45.16 -27.19
N ASN A 224 -42.00 -45.81 -28.35
CA ASN A 224 -42.67 -47.09 -28.56
C ASN A 224 -41.80 -48.28 -28.11
N ASP A 225 -40.55 -48.04 -27.69
CA ASP A 225 -39.54 -49.01 -27.29
C ASP A 225 -39.45 -50.17 -28.29
N ASN A 226 -39.06 -49.88 -29.53
CA ASN A 226 -38.88 -50.89 -30.58
C ASN A 226 -37.43 -51.02 -31.09
N GLY A 227 -36.52 -50.17 -30.58
CA GLY A 227 -35.11 -50.13 -30.93
C GLY A 227 -34.81 -49.55 -32.32
N GLN A 228 -35.79 -48.90 -32.97
CA GLN A 228 -35.69 -48.35 -34.32
C GLN A 228 -36.17 -46.91 -34.36
N TRP A 229 -35.50 -46.11 -35.18
CA TRP A 229 -35.91 -44.73 -35.36
C TRP A 229 -37.24 -44.63 -36.11
N ASP A 230 -38.23 -43.97 -35.50
CA ASP A 230 -39.56 -43.79 -36.05
C ASP A 230 -39.91 -42.35 -36.45
N ILE A 231 -40.81 -42.26 -37.44
CA ILE A 231 -41.49 -41.01 -37.77
C ILE A 231 -42.71 -40.81 -36.88
N ALA A 232 -43.17 -39.57 -36.77
CA ALA A 232 -44.39 -39.21 -36.03
C ALA A 232 -45.57 -40.14 -36.34
N GLU A 233 -46.39 -40.36 -35.31
CA GLU A 233 -47.58 -41.17 -35.41
C GLU A 233 -48.60 -40.57 -36.40
N THR A 234 -49.47 -41.43 -36.92
CA THR A 234 -50.43 -41.00 -37.93
C THR A 234 -51.65 -40.40 -37.27
N VAL A 235 -51.82 -39.10 -37.41
CA VAL A 235 -53.05 -38.40 -37.01
C VAL A 235 -54.26 -38.96 -37.77
N ILE A 236 -55.33 -39.23 -37.03
CA ILE A 236 -56.64 -39.67 -37.53
C ILE A 236 -57.51 -38.43 -37.78
N GLU A 237 -57.93 -37.76 -36.70
CA GLU A 237 -58.78 -36.56 -36.69
C GLU A 237 -58.68 -35.90 -35.31
N ASP A 238 -58.74 -34.57 -35.25
CA ASP A 238 -58.86 -33.78 -34.01
C ASP A 238 -60.36 -33.69 -33.70
N PHE A 239 -60.85 -34.49 -32.76
CA PHE A 239 -62.27 -34.65 -32.48
C PHE A 239 -62.84 -33.52 -31.61
N ASP A 240 -62.01 -32.83 -30.84
CA ASP A 240 -62.42 -31.74 -29.95
C ASP A 240 -62.04 -30.32 -30.44
N ASP A 241 -61.37 -30.24 -31.60
CA ASP A 241 -60.90 -29.02 -32.28
C ASP A 241 -59.96 -28.16 -31.40
N ASN A 242 -59.23 -28.77 -30.46
CA ASN A 242 -58.35 -28.04 -29.54
C ASN A 242 -56.93 -27.80 -30.11
N GLY A 243 -56.56 -28.50 -31.19
CA GLY A 243 -55.27 -28.40 -31.88
C GLY A 243 -54.12 -29.17 -31.22
N VAL A 244 -54.42 -30.07 -30.29
CA VAL A 244 -53.51 -31.03 -29.64
C VAL A 244 -54.07 -32.42 -29.90
N PHE A 245 -53.25 -33.34 -30.40
CA PHE A 245 -53.68 -34.72 -30.60
C PHE A 245 -53.49 -35.51 -29.31
N GLU A 246 -54.57 -36.04 -28.78
CA GLU A 246 -54.56 -36.76 -27.51
C GLU A 246 -55.51 -37.97 -27.51
N VAL A 247 -55.47 -38.71 -26.40
CA VAL A 247 -56.40 -39.79 -26.13
C VAL A 247 -57.57 -39.22 -25.36
N LEU A 248 -58.74 -39.16 -26.00
CA LEU A 248 -59.95 -38.59 -25.43
C LEU A 248 -60.80 -39.67 -24.75
N TYR A 249 -61.03 -39.50 -23.45
CA TYR A 249 -61.92 -40.36 -22.69
C TYR A 249 -63.37 -39.88 -22.80
N GLU A 250 -64.24 -40.70 -23.37
CA GLU A 250 -65.67 -40.37 -23.55
C GLU A 250 -66.51 -40.60 -22.28
N TYR A 251 -65.87 -41.08 -21.21
CA TYR A 251 -66.45 -41.38 -19.91
C TYR A 251 -65.49 -41.01 -18.77
N SER A 252 -66.06 -40.73 -17.60
CA SER A 252 -65.34 -40.57 -16.34
C SER A 252 -65.22 -41.94 -15.69
N ASP A 253 -64.03 -42.54 -15.80
CA ASP A 253 -63.68 -43.81 -15.17
C ASP A 253 -63.63 -43.63 -13.64
N ASN A 254 -64.76 -43.91 -12.99
CA ASN A 254 -64.93 -43.66 -11.56
C ASN A 254 -64.27 -44.75 -10.69
N ASN A 255 -63.90 -45.88 -11.30
CA ASN A 255 -63.28 -47.01 -10.62
C ASN A 255 -61.84 -47.29 -11.07
N ASN A 256 -61.31 -46.50 -12.01
CA ASN A 256 -59.97 -46.56 -12.59
C ASN A 256 -59.63 -47.92 -13.23
N ASN A 257 -60.61 -48.60 -13.84
CA ASN A 257 -60.38 -49.91 -14.50
C ASN A 257 -60.08 -49.81 -16.00
N GLY A 258 -60.07 -48.61 -16.57
CA GLY A 258 -59.77 -48.35 -17.98
C GLY A 258 -60.86 -48.85 -18.95
N GLN A 259 -62.07 -49.15 -18.48
CA GLN A 259 -63.18 -49.62 -19.29
C GLN A 259 -64.48 -48.89 -18.95
N TYR A 260 -65.29 -48.55 -19.95
CA TYR A 260 -66.62 -48.01 -19.69
C TYR A 260 -67.56 -49.08 -19.12
N ASP A 261 -67.96 -48.94 -17.85
CA ASP A 261 -68.88 -49.85 -17.17
C ASP A 261 -70.05 -49.16 -16.45
N SER A 262 -70.87 -49.95 -15.75
CA SER A 262 -72.11 -49.47 -15.12
C SER A 262 -71.88 -48.44 -13.98
N GLY A 263 -70.64 -48.24 -13.54
CA GLY A 263 -70.24 -47.26 -12.53
C GLY A 263 -69.81 -45.90 -13.08
N ASP A 264 -69.69 -45.76 -14.40
CA ASP A 264 -69.07 -44.60 -15.03
C ASP A 264 -70.06 -43.59 -15.61
N ASP A 265 -69.66 -42.34 -15.60
CA ASP A 265 -70.45 -41.24 -16.13
C ASP A 265 -70.02 -40.93 -17.56
N VAL A 266 -70.96 -40.90 -18.50
CA VAL A 266 -70.69 -40.49 -19.88
C VAL A 266 -70.35 -39.00 -19.93
N ILE A 267 -69.24 -38.66 -20.57
CA ILE A 267 -68.80 -37.27 -20.81
C ILE A 267 -69.38 -36.79 -22.15
N GLN A 268 -68.85 -37.32 -23.25
CA GLN A 268 -69.23 -36.99 -24.62
C GLN A 268 -68.71 -38.06 -25.57
N ASP A 269 -69.50 -38.41 -26.59
CA ASP A 269 -69.05 -39.20 -27.75
C ASP A 269 -68.28 -38.26 -28.69
N TYR A 270 -66.95 -38.33 -28.65
CA TYR A 270 -66.05 -37.44 -29.40
C TYR A 270 -66.01 -37.85 -30.88
N ASN A 271 -65.88 -39.14 -31.16
CA ASN A 271 -65.72 -39.66 -32.52
C ASN A 271 -67.06 -39.85 -33.28
N ASN A 272 -68.20 -39.68 -32.59
CA ASN A 272 -69.56 -39.85 -33.10
C ASN A 272 -69.85 -41.24 -33.70
N ASP A 273 -69.20 -42.29 -33.21
CA ASP A 273 -69.43 -43.68 -33.66
C ASP A 273 -70.61 -44.38 -32.97
N GLY A 274 -71.15 -43.76 -31.91
CA GLY A 274 -72.28 -44.25 -31.13
C GLY A 274 -71.91 -45.26 -30.03
N VAL A 275 -70.62 -45.44 -29.72
CA VAL A 275 -70.07 -46.33 -28.69
C VAL A 275 -69.19 -45.53 -27.74
N ILE A 276 -69.65 -45.32 -26.50
CA ILE A 276 -68.86 -44.63 -25.46
C ILE A 276 -67.65 -45.50 -25.08
N SER A 277 -66.46 -45.00 -25.40
CA SER A 277 -65.19 -45.67 -25.17
C SER A 277 -64.02 -44.68 -25.05
N THR A 278 -62.82 -45.09 -25.46
CA THR A 278 -61.64 -44.21 -25.56
C THR A 278 -61.44 -43.87 -27.03
N ALA A 279 -61.56 -42.60 -27.39
CA ALA A 279 -61.36 -42.11 -28.75
C ALA A 279 -59.91 -41.65 -28.93
N TYR A 280 -59.23 -42.26 -29.90
CA TYR A 280 -57.86 -41.88 -30.27
C TYR A 280 -57.88 -40.94 -31.46
N GLU A 281 -57.20 -39.81 -31.33
CA GLU A 281 -57.03 -38.84 -32.42
C GLU A 281 -55.85 -39.18 -33.35
N PHE A 282 -55.09 -40.22 -33.01
CA PHE A 282 -53.92 -40.71 -33.72
C PHE A 282 -53.84 -42.24 -33.66
N VAL A 283 -52.98 -42.82 -34.49
CA VAL A 283 -52.66 -44.25 -34.45
C VAL A 283 -51.53 -44.46 -33.44
N ASP A 284 -51.91 -44.86 -32.22
CA ASP A 284 -51.02 -45.26 -31.13
C ASP A 284 -50.30 -46.57 -31.50
N ARG A 285 -48.97 -46.54 -31.61
CA ARG A 285 -48.15 -47.67 -32.06
C ARG A 285 -47.35 -48.27 -30.91
N GLY A 286 -47.56 -49.55 -30.65
CA GLY A 286 -46.64 -50.35 -29.84
C GLY A 286 -45.43 -50.85 -30.64
N ASN A 287 -44.60 -51.69 -30.02
CA ASN A 287 -43.37 -52.24 -30.60
C ASN A 287 -43.57 -53.59 -31.34
N GLY A 288 -44.77 -54.15 -31.30
CA GLY A 288 -45.07 -55.43 -31.92
C GLY A 288 -44.46 -56.63 -31.20
N VAL A 289 -44.04 -56.48 -29.93
CA VAL A 289 -43.66 -57.57 -29.02
C VAL A 289 -44.42 -57.44 -27.72
N TRP A 290 -44.68 -58.56 -27.03
CA TRP A 290 -45.37 -58.49 -25.75
C TRP A 290 -44.49 -57.80 -24.71
N ASP A 291 -45.04 -56.79 -24.05
CA ASP A 291 -44.37 -56.05 -22.99
C ASP A 291 -44.71 -56.56 -21.58
N PRO A 292 -43.71 -56.99 -20.77
CA PRO A 292 -43.90 -57.18 -19.34
C PRO A 292 -44.09 -55.82 -18.65
N HIS A 293 -44.60 -55.84 -17.42
CA HIS A 293 -44.72 -54.65 -16.59
C HIS A 293 -43.38 -53.92 -16.47
N GLU A 294 -43.42 -52.60 -16.29
CA GLU A 294 -42.19 -51.83 -16.16
C GLU A 294 -41.41 -52.23 -14.88
N PRO A 295 -40.07 -52.37 -14.96
CA PRO A 295 -39.28 -52.71 -13.78
C PRO A 295 -39.33 -51.59 -12.75
N PHE A 296 -39.65 -51.93 -11.50
CA PHE A 296 -39.65 -51.00 -10.37
C PHE A 296 -38.88 -51.57 -9.18
N PHE A 297 -38.44 -50.68 -8.28
CA PHE A 297 -37.82 -51.09 -7.03
C PHE A 297 -38.85 -51.14 -5.91
N ASP A 298 -39.23 -52.37 -5.54
CA ASP A 298 -40.14 -52.65 -4.43
C ASP A 298 -39.51 -52.29 -3.07
N LEU A 299 -39.89 -51.12 -2.54
CA LEU A 299 -39.34 -50.54 -1.31
C LEU A 299 -39.86 -51.25 -0.06
N ASP A 300 -41.10 -51.72 -0.09
CA ASP A 300 -41.79 -52.28 1.07
C ASP A 300 -41.91 -53.82 1.03
N SER A 301 -41.42 -54.44 -0.05
CA SER A 301 -41.45 -55.87 -0.33
C SER A 301 -42.88 -56.42 -0.47
N SER A 302 -43.82 -55.63 -0.97
CA SER A 302 -45.22 -56.02 -1.19
C SER A 302 -45.41 -56.90 -2.42
N GLY A 303 -44.49 -56.83 -3.40
CA GLY A 303 -44.60 -57.49 -4.70
C GLY A 303 -45.53 -56.78 -5.69
N THR A 304 -45.94 -55.54 -5.40
CA THR A 304 -46.82 -54.73 -6.25
C THR A 304 -46.31 -53.29 -6.29
N TYR A 305 -46.43 -52.61 -7.43
CA TYR A 305 -45.97 -51.24 -7.57
C TYR A 305 -46.79 -50.25 -6.71
N ASP A 306 -46.07 -49.42 -5.95
CA ASP A 306 -46.62 -48.27 -5.24
C ASP A 306 -46.15 -46.94 -5.86
N PRO A 307 -46.97 -45.86 -5.85
CA PRO A 307 -46.60 -44.56 -6.44
C PRO A 307 -45.33 -43.87 -5.87
N ASN A 308 -44.78 -44.38 -4.76
CA ASN A 308 -43.54 -43.85 -4.17
C ASN A 308 -42.28 -44.62 -4.62
N GLU A 309 -42.45 -45.66 -5.41
CA GLU A 309 -41.38 -46.54 -5.85
C GLU A 309 -40.80 -46.06 -7.19
N PRO A 310 -39.47 -46.07 -7.34
CA PRO A 310 -38.88 -45.70 -8.62
C PRO A 310 -39.05 -46.83 -9.62
N TYR A 311 -39.39 -46.47 -10.85
CA TYR A 311 -39.54 -47.39 -11.98
C TYR A 311 -38.77 -46.88 -13.19
N GLN A 312 -38.56 -47.78 -14.15
CA GLN A 312 -38.00 -47.44 -15.46
C GLN A 312 -39.15 -47.18 -16.44
N ASP A 313 -39.40 -45.90 -16.73
CA ASP A 313 -40.29 -45.46 -17.81
C ASP A 313 -39.67 -45.79 -19.16
N ARG A 314 -40.24 -46.79 -19.85
CA ARG A 314 -39.75 -47.31 -21.14
C ARG A 314 -40.49 -46.68 -22.31
N ASN A 315 -41.76 -46.33 -22.13
CA ASN A 315 -42.61 -45.83 -23.21
C ASN A 315 -42.78 -44.29 -23.21
N CYS A 316 -42.03 -43.59 -22.34
CA CYS A 316 -41.98 -42.14 -22.20
C CYS A 316 -43.26 -41.48 -21.69
N ASN A 317 -44.19 -42.22 -21.07
CA ASN A 317 -45.47 -41.64 -20.66
C ASN A 317 -45.45 -40.98 -19.26
N GLY A 318 -44.33 -41.11 -18.54
CA GLY A 318 -44.14 -40.54 -17.20
C GLY A 318 -44.96 -41.21 -16.10
N LYS A 319 -45.43 -42.45 -16.32
CA LYS A 319 -46.19 -43.28 -15.38
C LYS A 319 -45.69 -44.72 -15.45
N TRP A 320 -45.95 -45.49 -14.39
CA TRP A 320 -45.68 -46.92 -14.39
C TRP A 320 -46.78 -47.65 -15.15
N ASP A 321 -46.39 -48.52 -16.08
CA ASP A 321 -47.30 -49.40 -16.81
C ASP A 321 -47.20 -50.88 -16.39
N ASP A 322 -48.37 -51.52 -16.33
CA ASP A 322 -48.50 -52.96 -16.11
C ASP A 322 -48.25 -53.74 -17.42
N ALA A 323 -48.10 -55.06 -17.33
CA ALA A 323 -47.86 -55.91 -18.48
C ALA A 323 -49.02 -55.86 -19.48
N GLU A 324 -48.70 -56.02 -20.76
CA GLU A 324 -49.70 -56.09 -21.81
C GLU A 324 -50.62 -57.30 -21.66
N ASN A 325 -51.88 -57.14 -22.10
CA ASN A 325 -52.85 -58.22 -22.04
C ASN A 325 -52.56 -59.28 -23.10
N TYR A 326 -52.57 -60.55 -22.70
CA TYR A 326 -52.43 -61.69 -23.60
C TYR A 326 -53.48 -62.77 -23.34
N VAL A 327 -53.68 -63.63 -24.34
CA VAL A 327 -54.50 -64.83 -24.29
C VAL A 327 -53.58 -66.03 -24.17
N ASP A 328 -53.53 -66.60 -22.97
CA ASP A 328 -52.81 -67.83 -22.67
C ASP A 328 -53.45 -69.02 -23.41
N ASN A 329 -52.92 -69.32 -24.59
CA ASN A 329 -53.41 -70.37 -25.49
C ASN A 329 -52.96 -71.76 -25.03
N ASP A 330 -51.87 -71.85 -24.26
CA ASP A 330 -51.27 -73.11 -23.82
C ASP A 330 -51.56 -73.48 -22.34
N LEU A 331 -52.20 -72.58 -21.60
CA LEU A 331 -52.57 -72.68 -20.19
C LEU A 331 -51.35 -72.81 -19.26
N SER A 332 -50.21 -72.25 -19.64
CA SER A 332 -48.99 -72.24 -18.83
C SER A 332 -49.09 -71.30 -17.63
N GLY A 333 -49.91 -70.26 -17.72
CA GLY A 333 -50.08 -69.22 -16.71
C GLY A 333 -49.13 -68.03 -16.85
N ASP A 334 -48.23 -68.05 -17.83
CA ASP A 334 -47.29 -66.98 -18.18
C ASP A 334 -47.33 -66.74 -19.70
N PHE A 335 -46.86 -65.59 -20.20
CA PHE A 335 -46.78 -65.35 -21.64
C PHE A 335 -45.76 -66.29 -22.29
N SER A 336 -46.15 -66.94 -23.39
CA SER A 336 -45.33 -67.90 -24.12
C SER A 336 -45.36 -67.68 -25.63
N GLU A 337 -44.35 -68.22 -26.33
CA GLU A 337 -44.26 -68.13 -27.79
C GLU A 337 -45.47 -68.85 -28.44
N GLY A 338 -46.41 -68.08 -29.00
CA GLY A 338 -47.64 -68.58 -29.61
C GLY A 338 -48.93 -68.04 -28.98
N ASP A 339 -48.82 -67.28 -27.91
CA ASP A 339 -49.95 -66.54 -27.33
C ASP A 339 -50.28 -65.28 -28.16
N ASP A 340 -51.57 -64.95 -28.21
CA ASP A 340 -52.05 -63.73 -28.84
C ASP A 340 -52.02 -62.60 -27.80
N PHE A 341 -51.44 -61.44 -28.11
CA PHE A 341 -51.38 -60.29 -27.19
C PHE A 341 -51.90 -58.99 -27.81
N THR A 342 -52.16 -58.00 -26.96
CA THR A 342 -52.60 -56.66 -27.35
C THR A 342 -51.42 -55.70 -27.24
N ASP A 343 -50.78 -55.46 -28.38
CA ASP A 343 -49.72 -54.46 -28.57
C ASP A 343 -50.28 -53.05 -28.34
N SER A 344 -49.97 -52.49 -27.18
CA SER A 344 -50.46 -51.21 -26.69
C SER A 344 -49.33 -50.19 -26.75
N GLY A 345 -49.58 -49.04 -27.39
CA GLY A 345 -48.62 -47.93 -27.36
C GLY A 345 -48.65 -47.16 -26.04
N ASN A 346 -48.01 -46.00 -26.03
CA ASN A 346 -47.83 -45.19 -24.82
C ASN A 346 -49.03 -44.27 -24.50
N LYS A 347 -50.06 -44.27 -25.35
CA LYS A 347 -51.27 -43.42 -25.24
C LYS A 347 -50.96 -41.92 -25.29
N ILE A 348 -49.84 -41.53 -25.87
CA ILE A 348 -49.44 -40.15 -26.10
C ILE A 348 -49.12 -40.02 -27.58
N TYR A 349 -49.52 -38.91 -28.19
CA TYR A 349 -49.15 -38.67 -29.58
C TYR A 349 -47.63 -38.45 -29.69
N ASP A 350 -46.95 -39.39 -30.32
CA ASP A 350 -45.51 -39.32 -30.52
C ASP A 350 -45.16 -38.53 -31.79
N ILE A 351 -44.25 -37.57 -31.63
CA ILE A 351 -43.61 -36.88 -32.76
C ILE A 351 -42.46 -37.73 -33.32
N GLU A 352 -41.86 -37.29 -34.42
CA GLU A 352 -40.66 -37.95 -34.98
C GLU A 352 -39.55 -38.03 -33.91
N GLU A 353 -38.99 -39.23 -33.72
CA GLU A 353 -38.07 -39.47 -32.62
C GLU A 353 -36.79 -38.65 -32.78
N GLU A 354 -36.36 -38.03 -31.69
CA GLU A 354 -35.06 -37.39 -31.66
C GLU A 354 -33.96 -38.44 -31.50
N PHE A 355 -32.77 -38.17 -32.05
CA PHE A 355 -31.66 -39.12 -31.98
C PHE A 355 -30.31 -38.42 -31.89
N THR A 356 -29.35 -39.09 -31.27
CA THR A 356 -27.93 -38.70 -31.25
C THR A 356 -27.19 -39.42 -32.37
N PRO A 357 -26.61 -38.71 -33.36
CA PRO A 357 -25.80 -39.34 -34.41
C PRO A 357 -24.41 -39.73 -33.87
N LYS A 358 -24.04 -41.01 -33.98
CA LYS A 358 -22.70 -41.51 -33.62
C LYS A 358 -22.29 -42.61 -34.59
N ASP A 359 -21.09 -42.54 -35.14
CA ASP A 359 -20.51 -43.63 -35.94
C ASP A 359 -19.92 -44.67 -34.98
N ILE A 360 -20.68 -45.73 -34.68
CA ILE A 360 -20.28 -46.75 -33.69
C ILE A 360 -19.23 -47.70 -34.27
N ASN A 361 -19.31 -47.99 -35.56
CA ASN A 361 -18.51 -49.02 -36.21
C ASN A 361 -17.28 -48.46 -36.97
N GLY A 362 -17.15 -47.13 -37.05
CA GLY A 362 -16.07 -46.42 -37.72
C GLY A 362 -16.12 -46.47 -39.24
N ASP A 363 -17.29 -46.74 -39.83
CA ASP A 363 -17.48 -46.87 -41.28
C ASP A 363 -17.70 -45.51 -42.00
N GLY A 364 -17.79 -44.43 -41.23
CA GLY A 364 -18.01 -43.07 -41.71
C GLY A 364 -19.49 -42.70 -41.93
N VAL A 365 -20.42 -43.58 -41.60
CA VAL A 365 -21.87 -43.33 -41.53
C VAL A 365 -22.29 -43.28 -40.07
N SER A 366 -23.02 -42.24 -39.68
CA SER A 366 -23.53 -42.16 -38.31
C SER A 366 -24.76 -43.05 -38.13
N ASP A 367 -24.73 -43.89 -37.10
CA ASP A 367 -25.88 -44.58 -36.56
C ASP A 367 -26.80 -43.59 -35.82
N LYS A 368 -28.10 -43.86 -35.83
CA LYS A 368 -29.09 -43.09 -35.07
C LYS A 368 -29.28 -43.74 -33.70
N LEU A 369 -28.82 -43.08 -32.64
CA LEU A 369 -29.03 -43.56 -31.28
C LEU A 369 -30.24 -42.87 -30.66
N LEU A 370 -31.21 -43.64 -30.19
CA LEU A 370 -32.50 -43.17 -29.67
C LEU A 370 -32.39 -42.69 -28.22
N TYR A 371 -31.52 -41.71 -28.03
CA TYR A 371 -31.44 -40.97 -26.78
C TYR A 371 -30.93 -39.55 -27.02
N LEU A 372 -31.25 -38.68 -26.07
CA LEU A 372 -30.60 -37.37 -25.90
C LEU A 372 -29.80 -37.34 -24.61
N ILE A 373 -28.87 -36.40 -24.48
CA ILE A 373 -28.13 -36.17 -23.23
C ILE A 373 -28.78 -35.00 -22.48
N GLY A 374 -29.32 -35.28 -21.30
CA GLY A 374 -29.87 -34.28 -20.40
C GLY A 374 -28.84 -33.63 -19.47
N ASP A 375 -29.21 -32.50 -18.90
CA ASP A 375 -28.36 -31.73 -17.95
C ASP A 375 -28.29 -32.34 -16.54
N LYS A 376 -29.13 -33.35 -16.25
CA LYS A 376 -29.23 -34.03 -14.97
C LYS A 376 -29.42 -35.54 -15.19
N PRO A 377 -29.08 -36.39 -14.20
CA PRO A 377 -29.45 -37.80 -14.22
C PRO A 377 -30.97 -37.96 -14.37
N ASN A 378 -31.42 -38.69 -15.38
CA ASN A 378 -32.84 -38.80 -15.75
C ASN A 378 -33.39 -40.23 -15.64
N ASN A 379 -32.59 -41.24 -15.95
CA ASN A 379 -33.10 -42.61 -16.07
C ASN A 379 -32.71 -43.46 -14.85
N LEU A 380 -33.67 -44.23 -14.34
CA LEU A 380 -33.41 -45.37 -13.45
C LEU A 380 -32.78 -46.48 -14.28
N ILE A 381 -31.64 -46.98 -13.82
CA ILE A 381 -30.89 -47.99 -14.56
C ILE A 381 -31.36 -49.38 -14.16
N VAL A 382 -31.64 -50.19 -15.18
CA VAL A 382 -32.11 -51.57 -15.04
C VAL A 382 -31.24 -52.47 -15.89
N ASP A 383 -30.80 -53.59 -15.33
CA ASP A 383 -30.07 -54.64 -16.02
C ASP A 383 -31.01 -55.74 -16.52
N TRP A 384 -31.12 -55.85 -17.84
CA TRP A 384 -31.95 -56.81 -18.57
C TRP A 384 -31.14 -58.05 -19.03
N ALA A 385 -30.06 -58.38 -18.31
CA ALA A 385 -29.29 -59.60 -18.56
C ALA A 385 -30.16 -60.87 -18.46
N ASP A 386 -31.19 -60.83 -17.60
CA ASP A 386 -32.31 -61.76 -17.56
C ASP A 386 -33.58 -61.00 -18.00
N GLN A 387 -34.10 -61.33 -19.19
CA GLN A 387 -35.25 -60.65 -19.79
C GLN A 387 -36.55 -60.88 -19.03
N ASP A 388 -36.64 -62.01 -18.31
CA ASP A 388 -37.83 -62.38 -17.54
C ASP A 388 -37.81 -61.74 -16.14
N ASN A 389 -36.61 -61.36 -15.64
CA ASN A 389 -36.43 -60.81 -14.30
C ASN A 389 -35.41 -59.65 -14.27
N PRO A 390 -35.73 -58.51 -14.92
CA PRO A 390 -34.84 -57.36 -14.96
C PRO A 390 -34.52 -56.81 -13.56
N GLN A 391 -33.29 -56.36 -13.35
CA GLN A 391 -32.79 -55.93 -12.04
C GLN A 391 -32.60 -54.41 -11.97
N VAL A 392 -33.33 -53.74 -11.08
CA VAL A 392 -33.16 -52.29 -10.84
C VAL A 392 -31.89 -52.04 -10.02
N LEU A 393 -31.01 -51.16 -10.52
CA LEU A 393 -29.70 -50.90 -9.92
C LEU A 393 -29.67 -49.57 -9.16
N LEU A 394 -29.93 -49.58 -7.86
CA LEU A 394 -29.88 -48.34 -7.06
C LEU A 394 -28.46 -47.83 -6.78
N GLU A 395 -27.44 -48.68 -6.90
CA GLU A 395 -26.04 -48.30 -6.74
C GLU A 395 -25.20 -48.81 -7.91
N LEU A 396 -24.46 -47.91 -8.56
CA LEU A 396 -23.57 -48.22 -9.67
C LEU A 396 -22.14 -47.92 -9.26
N GLY A 397 -21.30 -48.96 -9.22
CA GLY A 397 -19.87 -48.87 -8.90
C GLY A 397 -18.96 -49.09 -10.12
N LEU A 398 -17.65 -49.13 -9.87
CA LEU A 398 -16.62 -49.37 -10.89
C LEU A 398 -16.76 -50.76 -11.52
N GLY A 399 -16.69 -50.81 -12.85
CA GLY A 399 -16.78 -52.07 -13.60
C GLY A 399 -18.18 -52.69 -13.64
N ALA A 400 -19.22 -51.98 -13.19
CA ALA A 400 -20.59 -52.39 -13.42
C ALA A 400 -20.87 -52.44 -14.93
N GLY A 401 -21.34 -53.60 -15.38
CA GLY A 401 -21.85 -53.82 -16.74
C GLY A 401 -23.37 -53.88 -16.69
N ILE A 402 -24.04 -53.37 -17.73
CA ILE A 402 -25.49 -53.38 -17.87
C ILE A 402 -25.83 -53.94 -19.24
N THR A 403 -26.86 -54.77 -19.30
CA THR A 403 -27.49 -55.17 -20.56
C THR A 403 -28.80 -54.40 -20.70
N SER A 404 -29.01 -53.70 -21.82
CA SER A 404 -30.31 -53.10 -22.13
C SER A 404 -31.33 -54.17 -22.54
N ARG A 405 -32.60 -53.80 -22.58
CA ARG A 405 -33.67 -54.69 -23.07
C ARG A 405 -33.35 -55.28 -24.45
N TRP A 406 -32.83 -54.47 -25.37
CA TRP A 406 -32.47 -54.91 -26.72
C TRP A 406 -31.12 -55.64 -26.83
N GLY A 407 -30.49 -55.96 -25.70
CA GLY A 407 -29.24 -56.74 -25.64
C GLY A 407 -27.97 -55.93 -25.87
N GLU A 408 -28.05 -54.59 -25.88
CA GLU A 408 -26.85 -53.74 -25.92
C GLU A 408 -26.11 -53.83 -24.59
N GLN A 409 -24.81 -54.07 -24.63
CA GLN A 409 -23.98 -54.19 -23.44
C GLN A 409 -23.20 -52.90 -23.21
N PHE A 410 -23.36 -52.33 -22.01
CA PHE A 410 -22.62 -51.17 -21.55
C PHE A 410 -21.67 -51.59 -20.44
N GLU A 411 -20.37 -51.50 -20.68
CA GLU A 411 -19.34 -51.76 -19.68
C GLU A 411 -18.74 -50.46 -19.15
N ASN A 412 -18.30 -50.46 -17.89
CA ASN A 412 -17.56 -49.35 -17.27
C ASN A 412 -18.32 -48.02 -17.22
N ILE A 413 -19.56 -48.02 -16.71
CA ILE A 413 -20.37 -46.80 -16.48
C ILE A 413 -19.55 -45.72 -15.75
N ILE A 414 -18.75 -46.16 -14.78
CA ILE A 414 -17.65 -45.40 -14.20
C ILE A 414 -16.36 -46.06 -14.70
N GLU A 415 -15.55 -45.30 -15.42
CA GLU A 415 -14.28 -45.72 -16.01
C GLU A 415 -13.08 -45.19 -15.21
N GLU A 416 -11.95 -45.89 -15.34
CA GLU A 416 -10.64 -45.41 -14.88
C GLU A 416 -9.85 -44.87 -16.06
N VAL A 417 -9.48 -43.58 -15.98
CA VAL A 417 -8.69 -42.91 -17.00
C VAL A 417 -7.38 -42.44 -16.39
N GLU A 418 -6.28 -42.88 -17.01
CA GLU A 418 -4.96 -42.31 -16.73
C GLU A 418 -4.88 -40.92 -17.35
N PHE A 419 -4.55 -39.92 -16.54
CA PHE A 419 -4.27 -38.59 -17.04
C PHE A 419 -2.98 -38.05 -16.44
N THR A 420 -2.32 -37.21 -17.23
CA THR A 420 -1.09 -36.53 -16.83
C THR A 420 -1.38 -35.05 -16.64
N ASP A 421 -1.23 -34.55 -15.42
CA ASP A 421 -1.29 -33.12 -15.12
C ASP A 421 0.11 -32.52 -15.22
N VAL A 422 0.34 -31.74 -16.28
CA VAL A 422 1.62 -31.08 -16.50
C VAL A 422 1.59 -29.70 -15.87
N LYS A 423 2.48 -29.48 -14.90
CA LYS A 423 2.70 -28.17 -14.27
C LYS A 423 4.02 -27.58 -14.72
N GLN A 424 3.97 -26.28 -15.00
CA GLN A 424 5.13 -25.48 -15.35
C GLN A 424 5.25 -24.31 -14.39
N LYS A 425 6.47 -24.04 -13.95
CA LYS A 425 6.78 -22.86 -13.15
C LYS A 425 8.05 -22.24 -13.69
N TYR A 426 8.04 -20.92 -13.76
CA TYR A 426 9.17 -20.11 -14.19
C TYR A 426 9.75 -19.45 -12.97
N VAL A 427 11.06 -19.47 -12.89
CA VAL A 427 11.82 -18.79 -11.85
C VAL A 427 12.79 -17.85 -12.55
N GLU A 428 12.93 -16.65 -11.98
CA GLU A 428 13.90 -15.67 -12.45
C GLU A 428 15.31 -16.26 -12.29
N ASP A 429 16.11 -16.19 -13.36
CA ASP A 429 17.51 -16.61 -13.35
C ASP A 429 18.35 -15.39 -13.02
N VAL A 430 18.95 -15.34 -11.84
CA VAL A 430 19.79 -14.20 -11.46
C VAL A 430 21.07 -14.29 -12.28
N ASP A 431 21.41 -13.24 -13.03
CA ASP A 431 22.65 -13.20 -13.81
C ASP A 431 23.77 -12.58 -12.96
N SER A 432 23.47 -11.45 -12.31
CA SER A 432 24.40 -10.81 -11.39
C SER A 432 23.72 -10.03 -10.27
N LEU A 433 24.34 -10.06 -9.10
CA LEU A 433 24.01 -9.20 -7.98
C LEU A 433 25.11 -8.15 -7.83
N VAL A 434 24.73 -6.89 -7.98
CA VAL A 434 25.65 -5.76 -7.85
C VAL A 434 25.32 -5.01 -6.57
N THR A 435 26.21 -5.06 -5.59
CA THR A 435 26.11 -4.20 -4.41
C THR A 435 26.96 -2.95 -4.63
N LEU A 436 26.31 -1.79 -4.66
CA LEU A 436 26.99 -0.50 -4.72
C LEU A 436 27.00 0.12 -3.32
N PHE A 437 28.18 0.24 -2.75
CA PHE A 437 28.41 1.03 -1.55
C PHE A 437 28.62 2.48 -1.95
N THR A 438 27.74 3.36 -1.49
CA THR A 438 27.86 4.81 -1.62
C THR A 438 27.93 5.47 -0.27
N ARG A 439 28.38 6.72 -0.22
CA ARG A 439 28.37 7.51 0.99
C ARG A 439 26.96 8.06 1.26
N GLU A 440 26.54 8.20 2.52
CA GLU A 440 25.21 8.73 2.86
C GLU A 440 25.05 10.20 2.43
N LYS A 441 23.85 10.72 2.18
CA LYS A 441 23.65 12.12 1.77
C LYS A 441 23.22 12.98 2.98
N VAL A 442 24.06 13.92 3.39
CA VAL A 442 23.80 14.84 4.53
C VAL A 442 22.91 16.03 4.14
N GLY A 443 22.93 16.47 2.88
CA GLY A 443 22.06 17.55 2.41
C GLY A 443 22.37 18.03 1.00
N HIS A 444 21.56 18.95 0.47
CA HIS A 444 21.88 19.66 -0.76
C HIS A 444 21.29 21.08 -0.75
N VAL A 445 22.03 22.05 -1.31
CA VAL A 445 21.57 23.42 -1.53
C VAL A 445 21.27 23.58 -3.01
N ILE A 446 20.01 23.86 -3.35
CA ILE A 446 19.51 23.86 -4.73
C ILE A 446 19.56 25.26 -5.36
N ASN A 447 19.32 26.31 -4.56
CA ASN A 447 19.07 27.69 -5.03
C ASN A 447 20.05 28.70 -4.39
N ASN A 448 20.36 29.80 -5.10
CA ASN A 448 21.23 30.90 -4.65
C ASN A 448 22.63 30.45 -4.19
N VAL A 449 23.22 29.55 -4.97
CA VAL A 449 24.57 29.04 -4.73
C VAL A 449 25.58 29.99 -5.39
N SER A 450 26.41 30.63 -4.57
CA SER A 450 27.52 31.46 -5.03
C SER A 450 28.80 30.65 -5.25
N SER A 451 29.92 31.32 -5.57
CA SER A 451 31.21 30.64 -5.62
C SER A 451 31.48 29.96 -4.27
N PRO A 452 31.97 28.72 -4.26
CA PRO A 452 32.31 28.02 -3.02
C PRO A 452 33.22 28.78 -2.05
N ASP A 453 34.03 29.71 -2.57
CA ASP A 453 34.92 30.59 -1.78
C ASP A 453 34.19 31.64 -0.90
N GLU A 454 32.85 31.71 -0.98
CA GLU A 454 32.04 32.73 -0.31
C GLU A 454 31.35 32.22 0.98
N TYR A 455 31.51 30.93 1.32
CA TYR A 455 30.93 30.31 2.50
C TYR A 455 31.95 30.15 3.62
N PHE A 456 31.56 30.51 4.85
CA PHE A 456 32.42 30.50 6.03
C PHE A 456 31.78 29.68 7.16
N ILE A 457 32.58 28.80 7.77
CA ILE A 457 32.18 27.98 8.92
C ILE A 457 32.65 28.65 10.20
N THR A 458 31.75 28.70 11.18
CA THR A 458 32.02 29.24 12.51
C THR A 458 31.40 28.30 13.55
N LYS A 459 31.96 28.26 14.76
CA LYS A 459 31.50 27.38 15.85
C LYS A 459 31.22 28.22 17.09
N SER A 460 30.07 28.01 17.72
CA SER A 460 29.84 28.42 19.10
C SER A 460 29.84 27.22 20.04
N GLU A 461 30.29 27.39 21.27
CA GLU A 461 30.36 26.32 22.27
C GLU A 461 30.05 26.87 23.66
N TRP A 462 29.30 26.12 24.46
CA TRP A 462 29.03 26.45 25.87
C TRP A 462 28.81 25.17 26.69
N SER A 463 28.78 25.31 28.01
CA SER A 463 28.53 24.19 28.92
C SER A 463 27.46 24.52 29.95
N LYS A 464 26.73 23.52 30.41
CA LYS A 464 25.72 23.63 31.45
C LYS A 464 26.04 22.67 32.58
N GLU A 465 25.88 23.11 33.82
CA GLU A 465 25.98 22.24 34.99
C GLU A 465 24.58 21.90 35.51
N THR A 466 24.18 20.64 35.41
CA THR A 466 22.87 20.15 35.89
C THR A 466 23.12 18.95 36.80
N GLY A 467 22.62 18.99 38.04
CA GLY A 467 22.70 17.85 38.97
C GLY A 467 24.13 17.41 39.38
N GLY A 468 25.15 18.24 39.15
CA GLY A 468 26.56 17.92 39.40
C GLY A 468 27.32 17.31 38.21
N GLU A 469 26.68 17.20 37.05
CA GLU A 469 27.32 16.84 35.78
C GLU A 469 27.42 18.08 34.87
N THR A 470 28.55 18.22 34.18
CA THR A 470 28.77 19.29 33.19
C THR A 470 28.49 18.74 31.79
N GLU A 471 27.42 19.21 31.17
CA GLU A 471 27.06 18.89 29.79
C GLU A 471 27.61 19.96 28.84
N ARG A 472 28.17 19.55 27.70
CA ARG A 472 28.79 20.42 26.71
C ARG A 472 27.90 20.52 25.47
N PHE A 473 27.70 21.74 24.97
CA PHE A 473 26.88 22.06 23.82
C PHE A 473 27.68 22.88 22.82
N TYR A 474 27.40 22.73 21.53
CA TYR A 474 28.06 23.51 20.48
C TYR A 474 27.16 23.68 19.26
N ASN A 475 27.43 24.67 18.42
CA ASN A 475 26.73 24.83 17.14
C ASN A 475 27.68 25.30 16.07
N TYR A 476 27.53 24.70 14.89
CA TYR A 476 28.16 25.19 13.68
C TYR A 476 27.21 26.10 12.94
N HIS A 477 27.75 27.23 12.47
CA HIS A 477 27.03 28.22 11.69
C HIS A 477 27.75 28.41 10.36
N ILE A 478 26.98 28.41 9.27
CA ILE A 478 27.48 28.64 7.92
C ILE A 478 26.97 30.00 7.47
N PHE A 479 27.88 30.92 7.19
CA PHE A 479 27.55 32.27 6.71
C PHE A 479 28.10 32.49 5.30
N HIS A 480 27.39 33.28 4.50
CA HIS A 480 27.88 33.78 3.20
C HIS A 480 27.30 35.16 2.90
N ASN A 481 27.97 35.94 2.04
CA ASN A 481 27.65 37.35 1.83
C ASN A 481 27.67 37.79 0.35
N PRO A 482 26.80 37.24 -0.52
CA PRO A 482 26.74 37.62 -1.93
C PRO A 482 26.09 38.99 -2.15
N ASP A 483 25.24 39.45 -1.23
CA ASP A 483 24.55 40.76 -1.27
C ASP A 483 24.17 41.23 0.13
N HIS A 484 23.51 40.34 0.87
CA HIS A 484 23.17 40.47 2.29
C HIS A 484 23.97 39.46 3.13
N LEU A 485 24.05 39.68 4.44
CA LEU A 485 24.58 38.64 5.31
C LEU A 485 23.55 37.52 5.45
N ASN A 486 23.87 36.37 4.89
CA ASN A 486 23.02 35.18 4.89
C ASN A 486 23.56 34.12 5.86
N GLN A 487 22.64 33.37 6.45
CA GLN A 487 22.91 32.16 7.22
C GLN A 487 22.33 30.96 6.47
N VAL A 488 23.12 29.90 6.31
CA VAL A 488 22.69 28.63 5.74
C VAL A 488 22.34 27.69 6.89
N SER A 489 21.08 27.30 6.96
CA SER A 489 20.56 26.40 7.99
C SER A 489 19.42 25.56 7.45
N TYR A 490 18.99 24.54 8.20
CA TYR A 490 17.78 23.80 7.90
C TYR A 490 16.57 24.64 8.34
N PRO A 491 15.67 25.03 7.42
CA PRO A 491 14.47 25.78 7.78
C PRO A 491 13.65 25.02 8.82
N SER A 492 13.43 25.68 9.96
CA SER A 492 12.73 25.13 11.11
C SER A 492 11.34 25.77 11.23
N TYR A 493 10.32 24.93 11.46
CA TYR A 493 8.92 25.32 11.62
C TYR A 493 8.42 24.82 12.96
N PHE A 494 7.69 25.66 13.67
CA PHE A 494 7.14 25.28 14.96
C PHE A 494 6.14 24.13 14.79
N LEU A 495 6.11 23.21 15.74
CA LEU A 495 5.09 22.17 15.82
C LEU A 495 4.06 22.57 16.89
N PRO A 496 2.75 22.52 16.63
CA PRO A 496 1.76 22.75 17.67
C PRO A 496 1.58 21.52 18.58
N ILE A 497 1.02 21.74 19.79
CA ILE A 497 0.61 20.64 20.68
C ILE A 497 -0.33 19.70 19.93
N GLY A 498 -0.10 18.40 20.08
CA GLY A 498 -0.81 17.34 19.36
C GLY A 498 0.07 16.58 18.37
N PHE A 499 1.17 17.21 17.89
CA PHE A 499 2.29 16.49 17.24
C PHE A 499 3.30 15.95 18.26
N TYR A 500 3.28 16.50 19.48
CA TYR A 500 4.01 16.03 20.66
C TYR A 500 3.24 16.41 21.93
N PHE A 501 3.48 15.68 23.02
CA PHE A 501 2.83 15.86 24.33
C PHE A 501 3.78 16.48 25.36
N SER A 502 5.10 16.42 25.14
CA SER A 502 6.09 17.22 25.88
C SER A 502 7.31 17.58 25.00
N PRO A 503 8.00 18.72 25.21
CA PRO A 503 9.22 19.07 24.47
C PRO A 503 10.41 18.15 24.74
N ASN A 504 10.28 17.16 25.61
CA ASN A 504 11.28 16.11 25.78
C ASN A 504 11.07 14.97 24.77
N GLU A 505 9.90 14.91 24.11
CA GLU A 505 9.58 13.93 23.06
C GLU A 505 10.04 14.38 21.67
N ILE A 506 10.40 15.67 21.50
CA ILE A 506 10.99 16.24 20.28
C ILE A 506 12.22 17.04 20.69
N GLU A 507 13.33 16.90 19.97
CA GLU A 507 14.64 17.46 20.34
C GLU A 507 14.61 18.95 20.73
N ASN A 508 13.80 19.80 20.09
CA ASN A 508 13.70 21.24 20.44
C ASN A 508 12.30 21.85 20.19
N GLY A 509 11.28 21.04 19.86
CA GLY A 509 9.91 21.49 19.54
C GLY A 509 9.68 22.04 18.13
N PHE A 510 10.65 21.89 17.22
CA PHE A 510 10.55 22.29 15.81
C PHE A 510 10.69 21.09 14.87
N TRP A 511 10.05 21.19 13.70
CA TRP A 511 10.33 20.32 12.56
C TRP A 511 11.23 21.06 11.58
N SER A 512 12.26 20.38 11.08
CA SER A 512 13.19 20.95 10.10
C SER A 512 13.03 20.29 8.73
N LYS A 513 13.14 21.09 7.65
CA LYS A 513 13.27 20.54 6.29
C LYS A 513 14.53 19.69 6.17
N LYS A 514 14.55 18.78 5.19
CA LYS A 514 15.69 17.89 4.91
C LYS A 514 16.83 18.55 4.13
N ASN A 515 16.61 19.76 3.63
CA ASN A 515 17.56 20.48 2.78
C ASN A 515 17.99 21.78 3.45
N LEU A 516 19.25 22.15 3.26
CA LEU A 516 19.79 23.44 3.68
C LEU A 516 19.27 24.53 2.76
N GLU A 517 18.87 25.65 3.35
CA GLU A 517 18.45 26.85 2.61
C GLU A 517 19.23 28.07 3.10
N SER A 518 19.59 28.93 2.15
CA SER A 518 20.23 30.22 2.43
C SER A 518 19.17 31.26 2.79
N ASN A 519 19.15 31.70 4.04
CA ASN A 519 18.24 32.73 4.52
C ASN A 519 18.99 34.03 4.86
N VAL A 520 18.38 35.17 4.54
CA VAL A 520 18.93 36.48 4.93
C VAL A 520 18.86 36.61 6.46
N LEU A 521 20.02 36.77 7.10
CA LEU A 521 20.12 37.09 8.52
C LEU A 521 20.00 38.60 8.73
N TYR A 522 20.85 39.39 8.06
CA TYR A 522 20.80 40.85 8.10
C TYR A 522 20.72 41.43 6.70
N TYR A 523 19.63 42.16 6.43
CA TYR A 523 19.48 42.92 5.20
C TYR A 523 20.44 44.10 5.17
N THR A 524 21.01 44.35 4.00
CA THR A 524 22.00 45.41 3.76
C THR A 524 21.69 46.12 2.45
N SER A 525 21.97 47.41 2.36
CA SER A 525 21.92 48.13 1.07
C SER A 525 23.34 48.29 0.55
N ASN A 526 23.68 47.56 -0.52
CA ASN A 526 25.04 47.49 -1.08
C ASN A 526 26.12 47.11 -0.03
N GLY A 527 25.80 46.17 0.88
CA GLY A 527 26.70 45.76 1.97
C GLY A 527 26.72 46.67 3.20
N TYR A 528 25.91 47.74 3.25
CA TYR A 528 25.82 48.64 4.40
C TYR A 528 24.56 48.41 5.23
N LEU A 529 24.72 48.38 6.56
CA LEU A 529 23.65 48.60 7.53
C LEU A 529 23.37 50.10 7.63
N ARG A 530 22.10 50.48 7.71
CA ARG A 530 21.65 51.88 7.73
C ARG A 530 20.62 52.10 8.82
N ASP A 531 20.79 53.16 9.60
CA ASP A 531 19.84 53.60 10.60
C ASP A 531 18.50 54.02 9.95
N GLY A 532 17.41 53.46 10.47
CA GLY A 532 16.05 53.61 9.94
C GLY A 532 15.67 52.61 8.85
N GLU A 533 16.49 51.58 8.59
CA GLU A 533 16.16 50.52 7.63
C GLU A 533 14.99 49.68 8.14
N MET A 534 13.99 49.45 7.28
CA MET A 534 12.85 48.58 7.53
C MET A 534 12.57 47.69 6.31
N VAL A 535 12.46 46.38 6.54
CA VAL A 535 12.13 45.39 5.51
C VAL A 535 11.12 44.39 6.06
N ASP A 536 9.91 44.42 5.52
CA ASP A 536 8.86 43.45 5.81
C ASP A 536 8.67 42.52 4.62
N THR A 537 8.55 41.23 4.92
CA THR A 537 8.31 40.17 3.92
C THR A 537 7.25 39.21 4.44
N SER A 538 6.46 38.65 3.52
CA SER A 538 5.56 37.55 3.84
C SER A 538 5.50 36.53 2.71
N TYR A 539 5.38 35.26 3.06
CA TYR A 539 5.26 34.17 2.10
C TYR A 539 4.60 32.94 2.72
N PHE A 540 4.07 32.08 1.86
CA PHE A 540 3.61 30.74 2.26
C PHE A 540 4.70 29.73 2.00
N ASP A 541 4.86 28.78 2.92
CA ASP A 541 5.76 27.66 2.78
C ASP A 541 5.04 26.36 3.10
N THR A 542 5.19 25.36 2.24
CA THR A 542 4.51 24.07 2.36
C THR A 542 5.52 23.03 2.81
N THR A 543 5.28 22.41 3.96
CA THR A 543 6.13 21.37 4.54
C THR A 543 5.43 20.01 4.53
N ASP A 544 6.17 18.95 4.90
CA ASP A 544 5.59 17.60 5.07
C ASP A 544 4.56 17.53 6.22
N ILE A 545 4.54 18.55 7.08
CA ILE A 545 3.67 18.62 8.26
C ILE A 545 2.46 19.53 8.02
N ALA A 546 2.68 20.75 7.50
CA ALA A 546 1.63 21.74 7.33
C ALA A 546 2.01 22.84 6.32
N ILE A 547 1.05 23.69 6.00
CA ILE A 547 1.30 24.96 5.30
C ILE A 547 1.47 26.05 6.36
N TYR A 548 2.56 26.80 6.29
CA TYR A 548 2.83 27.91 7.18
C TYR A 548 2.77 29.22 6.39
N PHE A 549 2.14 30.23 6.97
CA PHE A 549 2.26 31.62 6.53
C PHE A 549 3.31 32.29 7.41
N ILE A 550 4.40 32.77 6.81
CA ILE A 550 5.52 33.37 7.50
C ILE A 550 5.54 34.85 7.20
N GLU A 551 5.58 35.67 8.24
CA GLU A 551 5.78 37.11 8.18
C GLU A 551 7.08 37.45 8.90
N LYS A 552 7.98 38.18 8.23
CA LYS A 552 9.22 38.67 8.83
C LYS A 552 9.28 40.18 8.73
N SER A 553 9.63 40.83 9.83
CA SER A 553 9.91 42.26 9.90
C SER A 553 11.34 42.46 10.40
N TYR A 554 12.09 43.31 9.72
CA TYR A 554 13.49 43.64 10.00
C TYR A 554 13.61 45.15 10.18
N GLU A 555 14.15 45.58 11.32
CA GLU A 555 14.33 46.99 11.66
C GLU A 555 15.76 47.27 12.14
N VAL A 556 16.35 48.39 11.70
CA VAL A 556 17.69 48.83 12.13
C VAL A 556 17.62 50.24 12.71
N GLU A 557 18.21 50.42 13.89
CA GLU A 557 18.35 51.73 14.53
C GLU A 557 19.73 51.90 15.17
N SER A 558 20.23 53.13 15.23
CA SER A 558 21.43 53.48 16.00
C SER A 558 21.10 53.48 17.50
N SER A 559 21.82 52.69 18.29
CA SER A 559 21.52 52.52 19.72
C SER A 559 22.77 52.25 20.55
N SER A 560 22.86 52.80 21.76
CA SER A 560 23.94 52.48 22.68
C SER A 560 23.71 51.14 23.37
N VAL A 561 24.78 50.40 23.68
CA VAL A 561 24.70 49.13 24.42
C VAL A 561 25.77 49.07 25.51
N THR A 562 25.41 48.53 26.67
CA THR A 562 26.33 48.28 27.79
C THR A 562 26.47 46.78 27.99
N VAL A 563 27.71 46.29 28.01
CA VAL A 563 28.04 44.86 28.16
C VAL A 563 29.23 44.68 29.10
N PRO A 564 29.37 43.53 29.77
CA PRO A 564 30.43 43.27 30.76
C PRO A 564 31.78 42.90 30.08
N ALA A 565 32.22 43.74 29.13
CA ALA A 565 33.45 43.53 28.36
C ALA A 565 34.70 44.24 28.92
N GLY A 566 34.58 44.86 30.10
CA GLY A 566 35.66 45.60 30.73
C GLY A 566 36.65 44.71 31.48
N TYR A 567 37.85 45.23 31.71
CA TYR A 567 38.91 44.50 32.40
C TYR A 567 38.51 44.11 33.83
N ARG A 568 38.74 42.85 34.19
CA ARG A 568 38.63 42.37 35.57
C ARG A 568 39.94 41.71 36.06
N PRO A 569 40.33 41.92 37.32
CA PRO A 569 41.59 41.40 37.86
C PRO A 569 41.58 39.90 38.16
N SER A 570 40.41 39.30 38.42
CA SER A 570 40.23 37.85 38.60
C SER A 570 38.76 37.45 38.43
N LEU A 571 38.49 36.15 38.28
CA LEU A 571 37.13 35.58 38.20
C LEU A 571 36.30 35.77 39.49
N ALA A 572 36.94 36.11 40.62
CA ALA A 572 36.27 36.35 41.89
C ALA A 572 35.70 37.78 42.03
N VAL A 573 35.92 38.63 41.03
CA VAL A 573 35.45 40.02 40.98
C VAL A 573 34.55 40.17 39.75
N PRO A 574 33.40 40.87 39.87
CA PRO A 574 32.52 41.08 38.74
C PRO A 574 33.26 41.78 37.60
N ALA A 575 32.91 41.41 36.37
CA ALA A 575 33.36 42.10 35.16
C ALA A 575 32.91 43.57 35.18
N GLN A 576 33.73 44.44 34.59
CA GLN A 576 33.41 45.86 34.50
C GLN A 576 32.56 46.12 33.25
N ASP A 577 31.49 46.91 33.40
CA ASP A 577 30.65 47.31 32.27
C ASP A 577 31.40 48.24 31.31
N THR A 578 31.22 48.00 30.01
CA THR A 578 31.68 48.85 28.91
C THR A 578 30.47 49.31 28.11
N THR A 579 30.31 50.62 27.94
CA THR A 579 29.21 51.21 27.17
C THR A 579 29.70 51.71 25.81
N PHE A 580 29.15 51.13 24.74
CA PHE A 580 29.33 51.58 23.36
C PHE A 580 28.25 52.60 23.00
N GLN A 581 28.66 53.69 22.35
CA GLN A 581 27.76 54.80 22.02
C GLN A 581 26.95 54.49 20.75
N ALA A 582 25.85 55.24 20.55
CA ALA A 582 24.92 55.00 19.45
C ALA A 582 25.51 55.25 18.05
N ASP A 583 26.58 56.03 17.93
CA ASP A 583 27.32 56.25 16.68
C ASP A 583 28.24 55.06 16.31
N GLU A 584 28.48 54.15 17.25
CA GLU A 584 29.34 52.98 17.07
C GLU A 584 28.55 51.67 17.03
N CYS A 585 27.23 51.72 17.21
CA CYS A 585 26.41 50.53 17.44
C CYS A 585 25.05 50.59 16.72
N PHE A 586 24.73 49.51 16.00
CA PHE A 586 23.42 49.27 15.42
C PHE A 586 22.66 48.24 16.24
N LYS A 587 21.42 48.57 16.61
CA LYS A 587 20.44 47.62 17.13
C LYS A 587 19.57 47.16 15.96
N ILE A 588 19.53 45.84 15.77
CA ILE A 588 18.75 45.18 14.73
C ILE A 588 17.65 44.38 15.44
N THR A 589 16.40 44.60 15.06
CA THR A 589 15.24 43.85 15.56
C THR A 589 14.66 43.04 14.40
N ILE A 590 14.59 41.72 14.58
CA ILE A 590 14.00 40.79 13.62
C ILE A 590 12.82 40.12 14.29
N THR A 591 11.61 40.32 13.77
CA THR A 591 10.40 39.65 14.25
C THR A 591 9.89 38.70 13.17
N THR A 592 9.80 37.41 13.48
CA THR A 592 9.22 36.37 12.62
C THR A 592 7.94 35.86 13.26
N ASN A 593 6.81 35.99 12.58
CA ASN A 593 5.57 35.32 12.93
C ASN A 593 5.33 34.16 11.96
N MET A 594 5.07 32.98 12.49
CA MET A 594 4.70 31.79 11.74
C MET A 594 3.28 31.39 12.14
N THR A 595 2.37 31.36 11.18
CA THR A 595 0.98 30.95 11.36
C THR A 595 0.76 29.63 10.65
N MET A 596 0.32 28.59 11.37
CA MET A 596 -0.06 27.33 10.74
C MET A 596 -1.44 27.47 10.10
N VAL A 597 -1.49 27.36 8.77
CA VAL A 597 -2.73 27.49 7.99
C VAL A 597 -3.67 26.33 8.33
N GLY A 598 -4.90 26.65 8.73
CA GLY A 598 -5.93 25.70 9.13
C GLY A 598 -6.22 25.74 10.63
N SER A 599 -5.22 25.46 11.48
CA SER A 599 -5.38 25.56 12.94
C SER A 599 -5.41 27.00 13.44
N GLY A 600 -4.72 27.93 12.76
CA GLY A 600 -4.64 29.33 13.16
C GLY A 600 -3.75 29.58 14.38
N VAL A 601 -2.94 28.60 14.78
CA VAL A 601 -1.95 28.76 15.84
C VAL A 601 -0.80 29.61 15.31
N ASP A 602 -0.40 30.62 16.08
CA ASP A 602 0.68 31.53 15.73
C ASP A 602 1.85 31.37 16.72
N PHE A 603 3.03 31.17 16.16
CA PHE A 603 4.30 31.25 16.85
C PHE A 603 5.02 32.54 16.43
N GLY A 604 5.37 33.38 17.41
CA GLY A 604 6.20 34.55 17.20
C GLY A 604 7.61 34.33 17.75
N GLN A 605 8.62 34.74 17.00
CA GLN A 605 10.00 34.82 17.42
C GLN A 605 10.52 36.24 17.18
N LYS A 606 11.19 36.82 18.16
CA LYS A 606 11.80 38.15 18.06
C LYS A 606 13.23 38.10 18.54
N THR A 607 14.16 38.44 17.65
CA THR A 607 15.59 38.51 17.92
C THR A 607 16.04 39.96 17.89
N ILE A 608 16.71 40.42 18.95
CA ILE A 608 17.28 41.77 19.05
C ILE A 608 18.78 41.63 19.17
N SER A 609 19.54 42.14 18.20
CA SER A 609 21.00 42.07 18.16
C SER A 609 21.62 43.47 18.15
N TRP A 610 22.62 43.69 18.99
CA TRP A 610 23.44 44.91 19.01
C TRP A 610 24.80 44.61 18.41
N LEU A 611 25.08 45.24 17.27
CA LEU A 611 26.32 45.11 16.52
C LEU A 611 27.19 46.33 16.76
N VAL A 612 28.42 46.13 17.23
CA VAL A 612 29.36 47.20 17.56
C VAL A 612 30.52 47.20 16.57
N LYS A 613 30.85 48.39 16.08
CA LYS A 613 31.92 48.61 15.12
C LYS A 613 33.26 48.02 15.62
N ASN A 614 33.89 47.20 14.79
CA ASN A 614 35.16 46.50 15.04
C ASN A 614 35.16 45.58 16.28
N LYS A 615 33.97 45.24 16.81
CA LYS A 615 33.80 44.32 17.94
C LYS A 615 32.83 43.19 17.63
N GLY A 616 31.95 43.40 16.67
CA GLY A 616 31.01 42.40 16.22
C GLY A 616 29.73 42.40 17.03
N LEU A 617 29.16 41.21 17.24
CA LEU A 617 27.99 41.06 18.09
C LEU A 617 28.35 41.40 19.54
N ALA A 618 27.73 42.43 20.12
CA ALA A 618 27.93 42.83 21.50
C ALA A 618 26.86 42.24 22.43
N LYS A 619 25.60 42.24 21.99
CA LYS A 619 24.47 41.70 22.75
C LYS A 619 23.50 41.06 21.79
N SER A 620 22.87 39.96 22.18
CA SER A 620 21.72 39.42 21.46
C SER A 620 20.71 38.82 22.41
N GLU A 621 19.43 39.05 22.14
CA GLU A 621 18.29 38.59 22.93
C GLU A 621 17.28 37.92 22.02
N ILE A 622 16.78 36.75 22.43
CA ILE A 622 15.69 36.04 21.77
C ILE A 622 14.47 36.07 22.68
N TYR A 623 13.33 36.43 22.10
CA TYR A 623 12.02 36.36 22.70
C TYR A 623 11.12 35.49 21.84
N ILE A 624 10.20 34.79 22.48
CA ILE A 624 9.16 34.00 21.80
C ILE A 624 7.77 34.41 22.27
N ARG A 625 6.75 34.11 21.46
CA ARG A 625 5.34 34.38 21.71
C ARG A 625 4.50 33.23 21.16
N TRP A 626 3.42 32.90 21.85
CA TRP A 626 2.40 31.95 21.39
C TRP A 626 1.02 32.58 21.51
N THR A 627 0.13 32.36 20.54
CA THR A 627 -1.30 32.71 20.70
C THR A 627 -2.02 31.77 21.67
N GLU A 628 -1.60 30.52 21.76
CA GLU A 628 -2.02 29.53 22.75
C GLU A 628 -0.77 28.91 23.40
N HIS A 629 -0.48 29.27 24.66
CA HIS A 629 0.77 28.87 25.32
C HIS A 629 0.77 27.36 25.66
N PRO A 630 1.78 26.59 25.21
CA PRO A 630 1.72 25.13 25.29
C PRO A 630 2.10 24.50 26.64
N PHE A 631 2.62 25.26 27.61
CA PHE A 631 3.23 24.70 28.82
C PHE A 631 2.54 25.10 30.14
N ASP A 632 1.20 25.19 30.10
CA ASP A 632 0.30 25.56 31.22
C ASP A 632 0.02 27.08 31.33
N SER A 633 -1.26 27.46 31.28
CA SER A 633 -1.72 28.85 31.38
C SER A 633 -1.47 29.47 32.75
N ASP A 634 -1.26 28.64 33.77
CA ASP A 634 -1.05 29.06 35.15
C ASP A 634 0.43 29.42 35.46
N TYR A 635 1.38 28.94 34.65
CA TYR A 635 2.84 29.22 34.79
C TYR A 635 3.35 30.39 33.96
N THR A 636 2.49 31.03 33.17
CA THR A 636 2.68 32.42 32.79
C THR A 636 1.90 33.30 33.77
N PRO A 637 2.46 33.67 34.94
CA PRO A 637 1.92 34.81 35.67
C PRO A 637 2.06 36.00 34.73
N ASN A 638 0.96 36.37 34.09
CA ASN A 638 0.76 37.57 33.27
C ASN A 638 0.88 38.84 34.12
N SER A 639 1.79 38.89 35.07
CA SER A 639 2.08 40.07 35.85
C SER A 639 2.88 41.03 34.96
N ASN A 640 2.17 42.01 34.42
CA ASN A 640 2.67 43.28 33.89
C ASN A 640 3.41 43.28 32.53
N ASN A 641 3.61 42.15 31.85
CA ASN A 641 4.36 42.06 30.58
C ASN A 641 3.49 41.76 29.34
N LEU A 642 2.25 42.25 29.31
CA LEU A 642 1.37 42.14 28.15
C LEU A 642 1.57 43.35 27.23
N ASP A 643 1.76 43.10 25.93
CA ASP A 643 1.84 44.16 24.92
C ASP A 643 0.45 44.73 24.58
N SER A 644 0.40 45.70 23.65
CA SER A 644 -0.86 46.35 23.21
C SER A 644 -1.87 45.40 22.57
N GLN A 645 -1.47 44.17 22.23
CA GLN A 645 -2.31 43.12 21.67
C GLN A 645 -2.67 42.05 22.71
N ASN A 646 -2.38 42.31 23.99
CA ASN A 646 -2.63 41.42 25.12
C ASN A 646 -1.85 40.09 25.01
N GLN A 647 -0.65 40.15 24.43
CA GLN A 647 0.25 39.02 24.23
C GLN A 647 1.52 39.18 25.06
N ALA A 648 2.13 38.08 25.49
CA ALA A 648 3.35 38.08 26.29
C ALA A 648 4.54 37.57 25.45
N TRP A 649 5.56 38.41 25.29
CA TRP A 649 6.86 37.99 24.76
C TRP A 649 7.72 37.48 25.91
N VAL A 650 8.05 36.20 25.91
CA VAL A 650 8.88 35.55 26.93
C VAL A 650 10.32 35.51 26.45
N GLY A 651 11.27 35.97 27.28
CA GLY A 651 12.69 35.91 26.96
C GLY A 651 13.20 34.48 27.01
N LEU A 652 13.77 33.99 25.90
CA LEU A 652 14.33 32.65 25.81
C LEU A 652 15.85 32.64 26.04
N ASN A 653 16.58 33.61 25.49
CA ASN A 653 18.04 33.60 25.59
C ASN A 653 18.57 35.03 25.55
N ARG A 654 19.65 35.29 26.29
CA ARG A 654 20.44 36.51 26.18
C ARG A 654 21.91 36.14 26.20
N ILE A 655 22.68 36.76 25.30
CA ILE A 655 24.13 36.74 25.35
C ILE A 655 24.68 38.16 25.41
N GLU A 656 25.73 38.38 26.18
CA GLU A 656 26.44 39.66 26.29
C GLU A 656 27.95 39.43 26.15
N LEU A 657 28.61 40.26 25.34
CA LEU A 657 30.02 40.14 25.03
C LEU A 657 30.89 40.41 26.26
N THR A 658 31.90 39.58 26.46
CA THR A 658 32.89 39.69 27.55
C THR A 658 34.29 39.98 27.01
N SER A 659 34.67 39.34 25.91
CA SER A 659 35.94 39.61 25.24
C SER A 659 35.86 39.22 23.79
N VAL A 660 36.60 39.93 22.94
CA VAL A 660 36.78 39.58 21.54
C VAL A 660 38.22 39.85 21.11
N GLU A 661 38.83 38.86 20.48
CA GLU A 661 40.11 38.97 19.81
C GLU A 661 39.89 38.76 18.30
N MET A 662 40.43 39.69 17.50
CA MET A 662 40.37 39.61 16.04
C MET A 662 41.79 39.74 15.50
N GLN A 663 42.30 38.67 14.90
CA GLN A 663 43.60 38.69 14.25
C GLN A 663 43.39 39.01 12.77
N SER A 664 43.86 40.19 12.36
CA SER A 664 43.76 40.65 10.97
C SER A 664 45.01 40.22 10.20
N GLU A 665 44.86 39.26 9.31
CA GLU A 665 45.88 38.95 8.31
C GLU A 665 45.51 39.53 6.95
N ASN A 666 46.51 40.00 6.19
CA ASN A 666 46.26 40.48 4.83
C ASN A 666 45.82 39.29 3.95
N ASN A 667 44.56 39.32 3.47
CA ASN A 667 43.94 38.30 2.60
C ASN A 667 44.85 37.76 1.48
N VAL A 668 45.65 38.64 0.86
CA VAL A 668 46.56 38.25 -0.23
C VAL A 668 47.77 37.47 0.27
N MET A 669 48.30 37.74 1.45
CA MET A 669 49.42 36.95 1.98
C MET A 669 48.93 35.65 2.65
N ARG A 670 47.78 35.68 3.32
CA ARG A 670 47.18 34.49 3.96
C ARG A 670 46.86 33.40 2.94
N LYS A 671 46.14 33.70 1.85
CA LYS A 671 45.85 32.75 0.77
C LYS A 671 47.10 32.20 0.06
N PHE A 672 48.25 32.88 0.19
CA PHE A 672 49.53 32.42 -0.34
C PHE A 672 50.38 31.63 0.71
N ALA A 673 50.22 31.91 2.00
CA ALA A 673 50.97 31.30 3.11
C ALA A 673 50.28 30.07 3.70
N HIS A 674 48.95 30.07 3.72
CA HIS A 674 48.07 28.98 4.13
C HIS A 674 47.23 28.56 2.92
N SER A 675 47.45 27.33 2.44
CA SER A 675 46.59 26.76 1.40
C SER A 675 45.21 26.52 2.00
N THR A 676 44.16 27.03 1.36
CA THR A 676 42.80 26.79 1.79
C THR A 676 42.51 25.28 1.81
N LYS A 677 42.02 24.78 2.94
CA LYS A 677 41.74 23.36 3.16
C LYS A 677 40.26 23.11 2.89
N ASN A 678 39.94 22.32 1.88
CA ASN A 678 38.57 21.85 1.72
C ASN A 678 38.24 20.84 2.83
N ILE A 679 37.13 21.03 3.52
CA ILE A 679 36.58 20.09 4.50
C ILE A 679 35.09 19.88 4.18
N GLU A 680 34.65 18.63 4.21
CA GLU A 680 33.23 18.30 4.06
C GLU A 680 32.51 18.51 5.41
N LEU A 681 31.24 18.92 5.41
CA LEU A 681 30.48 19.20 6.65
C LEU A 681 30.50 18.04 7.66
N ARG A 682 30.56 16.80 7.18
CA ARG A 682 30.63 15.58 7.98
C ARG A 682 31.99 15.37 8.67
N ASP A 683 33.08 15.82 8.05
CA ASP A 683 34.47 15.56 8.47
C ASP A 683 34.90 16.53 9.56
N ILE A 684 34.07 17.53 9.84
CA ILE A 684 34.24 18.44 10.98
C ILE A 684 34.41 17.63 12.27
N GLY A 685 33.64 16.54 12.45
CA GLY A 685 33.74 15.65 13.60
C GLY A 685 34.98 14.76 13.63
N GLU A 686 35.76 14.69 12.53
CA GLU A 686 36.99 13.90 12.45
C GLU A 686 38.24 14.77 12.54
N HIS A 687 38.07 16.09 12.59
CA HIS A 687 39.16 17.04 12.44
C HIS A 687 39.51 17.72 13.79
N PRO A 688 40.79 17.72 14.21
CA PRO A 688 41.20 18.18 15.53
C PRO A 688 40.93 19.67 15.78
N ASP A 689 40.97 20.52 14.75
CA ASP A 689 40.67 21.95 14.88
C ASP A 689 39.22 22.23 15.29
N PHE A 690 38.33 21.24 15.14
CA PHE A 690 36.93 21.31 15.53
C PHE A 690 36.62 20.48 16.78
N ASP A 691 37.64 20.04 17.52
CA ASP A 691 37.53 19.21 18.72
C ASP A 691 36.85 17.85 18.48
N PHE A 692 36.81 17.37 17.23
CA PHE A 692 36.10 16.16 16.82
C PHE A 692 34.58 16.22 17.07
N ASP A 693 34.01 17.42 17.04
CA ASP A 693 32.57 17.62 17.23
C ASP A 693 31.82 17.51 15.88
N PRO A 694 30.91 16.54 15.71
CA PRO A 694 30.16 16.38 14.46
C PRO A 694 29.13 17.49 14.26
N LEU A 695 28.84 17.84 13.01
CA LEU A 695 27.74 18.74 12.69
C LEU A 695 26.40 18.07 13.02
N TYR A 696 25.57 18.69 13.87
CA TYR A 696 24.20 18.27 14.12
C TYR A 696 23.19 19.38 13.80
N ILE A 697 21.94 18.99 13.54
CA ILE A 697 20.86 19.92 13.21
C ILE A 697 20.37 20.58 14.48
N SER A 698 20.37 21.92 14.50
CA SER A 698 19.76 22.68 15.56
C SER A 698 19.04 23.91 15.00
N ASN A 699 18.08 24.42 15.76
CA ASN A 699 17.35 25.62 15.37
C ASN A 699 18.18 26.85 15.78
N GLN A 700 18.81 27.50 14.81
CA GLN A 700 19.79 28.57 15.02
C GLN A 700 19.32 29.87 14.37
N ILE A 701 19.58 30.99 15.04
CA ILE A 701 19.44 32.34 14.48
C ILE A 701 20.66 33.17 14.86
N GLY A 702 21.40 33.64 13.86
CA GLY A 702 22.70 34.26 14.07
C GLY A 702 23.65 33.25 14.71
N ILE A 703 24.25 33.60 15.84
CA ILE A 703 25.12 32.69 16.62
C ILE A 703 24.40 32.04 17.81
N GLN A 704 23.11 32.34 17.98
CA GLN A 704 22.28 31.80 19.07
C GLN A 704 21.47 30.59 18.64
N THR A 705 21.04 29.83 19.64
CA THR A 705 20.23 28.63 19.48
C THR A 705 18.86 28.85 20.11
N LEU A 706 17.83 28.45 19.38
CA LEU A 706 16.44 28.43 19.83
C LEU A 706 16.11 27.01 20.33
N ASP A 707 16.07 26.82 21.64
CA ASP A 707 15.70 25.55 22.27
C ASP A 707 14.58 25.76 23.30
N LEU A 708 13.38 25.23 23.02
CA LEU A 708 12.22 25.39 23.89
C LEU A 708 12.34 24.59 25.20
N ARG A 709 13.23 23.60 25.29
CA ARG A 709 13.45 22.84 26.53
C ARG A 709 14.00 23.72 27.65
N GLU A 710 14.69 24.80 27.29
CA GLU A 710 15.23 25.75 28.27
C GLU A 710 14.13 26.49 29.07
N LEU A 711 12.86 26.44 28.63
CA LEU A 711 11.73 27.03 29.36
C LEU A 711 11.16 26.12 30.47
N ILE A 712 11.39 24.81 30.40
CA ILE A 712 10.71 23.83 31.26
C ILE A 712 11.48 23.56 32.55
N GLU A 713 12.76 23.91 32.60
CA GLU A 713 13.62 23.57 33.71
C GLU A 713 13.50 24.56 34.89
N GLU A 714 12.93 24.08 35.99
CA GLU A 714 12.88 24.75 37.31
C GLU A 714 14.26 24.95 37.96
#